data_AF-A0A9W8HBK9-F1
#
_entry.id   AF-A0A9W8HBK9-F1
#
_cell.length_a   1.000
_cell.length_b   1.000
_cell.length_c   1.000
_cell.angle_alpha   90.00
_cell.angle_beta   90.00
_cell.angle_gamma   90.00
#
_symmetry.space_group_name_H-M   'P 1'
#
loop_
_entity.id
_entity.type
_entity.pdbx_description
1 polymer ?
#
loop_
_entity_poly.entity_id
_entity_poly.type
_entity_poly.pdbx_seq_one_letter_code
_entity_poly.pdbx_strand_id
1 'polypeptide(L)'
;MHIDDLPDDVLCLILERVFIHCYDEYSTTGENHALLAACRRWRRLVLPMVYSHVSLAVSDCGARPGAARSYAVHSGTAIRTGLDRVASAGCMHMVKRVCIQLHSLANPAVALSNVAGLMRAAASEWVGVRALAISTGPDQLSANGPATSTPVHSDMEAASDTISRILPGVSDVTLFSPDHQAGAGFSTFFGRLAASYAAQLTDIALYSPVAIPRGVAFGQLRSIRAEHKSTLDFCLPRADPEVLETLELKVQPQDQIWQALGPDDGPREIRFSSLKKLTVLCHPDSNGAPASTSSQEGGTWRLHFPSLQMLDVDAPSNACPLFECAVLPPRMHTISISVMPAVLRTLADTAMPAVRNLKISIGDEAASDPTALVAANAVLANTQTSKEAVLAVGPRDRAVDTDAITCTTLTVLTVNSPTSVDKVLGLIGRLPNLVTAAFQNVCLGPVQADISIPGPRDSRLVAPLDTKLRALVLLGAWDEPLPIPVVQVARYLMLSVPTLTWLCTIPTLNPLLDELVCVYSERYQHLNSGGSPQEITFPSLRELRLSDCSRGGGSGVGAQSQDGGAWRFHFPNLETLHAYFSLDPCSLLDRAVLPSRMDTIKISAGPAVLRAVADMVLPAVRRIQITIMGGAGNDPAALPAACRILSSTAASRHVRLTIYDDTMTVVPNQINANTLTRLVLGAPASVDTMLGLVQKLPRLVILSTWNLLPDEIRAEINTPGPGEEPTLEPLNTRIRSLVLNDPAHEWSLERLGSVARYLVLRIPTLVRLRSDRGKPPLFEAFVAAYRRQYPHLDNIKFVNE
;
A
#
# COMPACT_ATOMS: atom_id res chain seq x y z
N MET A 1 28.23 10.33 3.95
CA MET A 1 27.39 11.52 3.83
C MET A 1 26.44 11.51 5.02
N HIS A 2 26.67 12.37 6.01
CA HIS A 2 25.76 12.54 7.13
C HIS A 2 24.51 13.26 6.61
N ILE A 3 23.36 13.03 7.23
CA ILE A 3 22.11 13.67 6.78
C ILE A 3 22.18 15.21 6.95
N ASP A 4 23.04 15.69 7.86
CA ASP A 4 23.35 17.11 8.05
C ASP A 4 24.18 17.71 6.90
N ASP A 5 24.77 16.88 6.04
CA ASP A 5 25.55 17.32 4.87
C ASP A 5 24.67 17.47 3.61
N LEU A 6 23.38 17.16 3.70
CA LEU A 6 22.47 17.30 2.57
C LEU A 6 22.16 18.78 2.28
N PRO A 7 21.99 19.15 0.99
CA PRO A 7 21.41 20.43 0.60
C PRO A 7 20.02 20.66 1.21
N ASP A 8 19.69 21.93 1.49
CA ASP A 8 18.42 22.30 2.17
C ASP A 8 17.18 21.90 1.36
N ASP A 9 17.23 21.97 0.03
CA ASP A 9 16.17 21.54 -0.88
C ASP A 9 15.90 20.03 -0.80
N VAL A 10 16.97 19.21 -0.75
CA VAL A 10 16.85 17.75 -0.57
C VAL A 10 16.30 17.40 0.81
N LEU A 11 16.75 18.10 1.85
CA LEU A 11 16.23 17.95 3.21
C LEU A 11 14.75 18.33 3.28
N CYS A 12 14.35 19.44 2.67
CA CYS A 12 12.96 19.86 2.58
C CYS A 12 12.10 18.79 1.89
N LEU A 13 12.52 18.26 0.74
CA LEU A 13 11.76 17.21 0.03
C LEU A 13 11.62 15.92 0.85
N ILE A 14 12.68 15.52 1.56
CA ILE A 14 12.64 14.34 2.45
C ILE A 14 11.66 14.59 3.60
N LEU A 15 11.77 15.76 4.25
CA LEU A 15 10.93 16.12 5.38
C LEU A 15 9.46 16.27 4.96
N GLU A 16 9.16 16.98 3.87
CA GLU A 16 7.82 17.10 3.30
C GLU A 16 7.20 15.72 3.06
N ARG A 17 7.97 14.78 2.49
CA ARG A 17 7.48 13.43 2.23
C ARG A 17 7.24 12.62 3.50
N VAL A 18 8.07 12.77 4.52
CA VAL A 18 7.86 12.17 5.84
C VAL A 18 6.61 12.76 6.50
N PHE A 19 6.46 14.08 6.45
CA PHE A 19 5.33 14.79 7.02
C PHE A 19 4.01 14.40 6.32
N ILE A 20 3.97 14.37 4.98
CA ILE A 20 2.80 13.92 4.18
C ILE A 20 2.32 12.52 4.61
N HIS A 21 3.24 11.60 4.89
CA HIS A 21 2.89 10.24 5.33
C HIS A 21 2.46 10.14 6.81
N CYS A 22 2.76 11.14 7.64
CA CYS A 22 2.41 11.16 9.06
C CYS A 22 1.18 12.04 9.38
N TYR A 23 0.56 12.66 8.37
CA TYR A 23 -0.45 13.70 8.58
C TYR A 23 -1.88 13.19 8.82
N ASP A 24 -2.16 11.91 8.57
CA ASP A 24 -3.53 11.36 8.69
C ASP A 24 -3.96 11.05 10.13
N GLU A 25 -3.05 11.15 11.12
CA GLU A 25 -3.37 10.78 12.50
C GLU A 25 -3.07 11.85 13.55
N TYR A 26 -4.05 12.06 14.43
CA TYR A 26 -4.00 12.95 15.60
C TYR A 26 -2.84 12.67 16.57
N SER A 27 -2.24 11.47 16.47
CA SER A 27 -1.13 10.95 17.27
C SER A 27 0.20 11.65 16.97
N THR A 28 0.41 12.18 15.75
CA THR A 28 1.73 12.58 15.27
C THR A 28 2.13 14.02 15.61
N THR A 29 1.19 14.88 16.02
CA THR A 29 1.50 16.27 16.43
C THR A 29 2.54 16.31 17.54
N GLY A 30 2.50 15.41 18.53
CA GLY A 30 3.52 15.32 19.58
C GLY A 30 4.91 14.91 19.08
N GLU A 31 4.95 14.00 18.10
CA GLU A 31 6.18 13.45 17.51
C GLU A 31 6.83 14.43 16.53
N ASN A 32 6.03 15.19 15.79
CA ASN A 32 6.45 16.24 14.88
C ASN A 32 7.16 17.39 15.60
N HIS A 33 6.71 17.74 16.82
CA HIS A 33 7.41 18.74 17.65
C HIS A 33 8.76 18.23 18.18
N ALA A 34 8.94 16.91 18.33
CA ALA A 34 10.22 16.33 18.73
C ALA A 34 11.30 16.44 17.63
N LEU A 35 10.91 16.70 16.37
CA LEU A 35 11.84 17.01 15.28
C LEU A 35 12.44 18.42 15.41
N LEU A 36 11.71 19.37 16.01
CA LEU A 36 12.22 20.71 16.32
C LEU A 36 13.37 20.68 17.33
N ALA A 37 13.49 19.60 18.11
CA ALA A 37 14.54 19.44 19.11
C ALA A 37 15.87 18.88 18.55
N ALA A 38 15.90 18.33 17.32
CA ALA A 38 17.02 17.53 16.83
C ALA A 38 18.29 18.34 16.48
N CYS A 39 18.19 19.40 15.66
CA CYS A 39 19.30 20.32 15.40
C CYS A 39 18.79 21.70 14.95
N ARG A 40 19.62 22.75 15.09
CA ARG A 40 19.21 24.14 14.79
C ARG A 40 18.87 24.36 13.32
N ARG A 41 19.61 23.74 12.39
CA ARG A 41 19.38 23.84 10.94
C ARG A 41 18.05 23.21 10.56
N TRP A 42 17.79 21.99 11.05
CA TRP A 42 16.53 21.30 10.81
C TRP A 42 15.35 21.99 11.47
N ARG A 43 15.54 22.53 12.67
CA ARG A 43 14.51 23.35 13.32
C ARG A 43 14.05 24.45 12.37
N ARG A 44 14.95 25.21 11.75
CA ARG A 44 14.57 26.28 10.81
C ARG A 44 13.77 25.78 9.61
N LEU A 45 14.10 24.60 9.07
CA LEU A 45 13.40 24.00 7.91
C LEU A 45 12.06 23.34 8.28
N VAL A 46 11.99 22.74 9.46
CA VAL A 46 10.84 21.94 9.95
C VAL A 46 9.80 22.81 10.65
N LEU A 47 10.19 23.96 11.22
CA LEU A 47 9.28 24.84 11.96
C LEU A 47 8.08 25.29 11.12
N PRO A 48 8.25 25.73 9.85
CA PRO A 48 7.11 26.02 8.98
C PRO A 48 6.24 24.79 8.71
N MET A 49 6.82 23.59 8.61
CA MET A 49 6.09 22.35 8.33
C MET A 49 5.30 21.85 9.54
N VAL A 50 5.82 22.01 10.77
CA VAL A 50 5.14 21.56 12.01
C VAL A 50 4.02 22.51 12.40
N TYR A 51 4.24 23.81 12.25
CA TYR A 51 3.29 24.84 12.66
C TYR A 51 2.36 25.28 11.53
N SER A 52 2.51 24.77 10.31
CA SER A 52 1.57 25.07 9.22
C SER A 52 0.19 24.43 9.39
N HIS A 53 0.02 23.50 10.33
CA HIS A 53 -1.20 22.71 10.45
C HIS A 53 -1.72 22.75 11.89
N VAL A 54 -3.01 23.04 12.04
CA VAL A 54 -3.72 22.91 13.32
C VAL A 54 -4.83 21.89 13.14
N SER A 55 -4.90 20.94 14.06
CA SER A 55 -5.99 19.98 14.14
C SER A 55 -6.80 20.23 15.42
N LEU A 56 -8.12 20.17 15.31
CA LEU A 56 -9.08 20.24 16.41
C LEU A 56 -10.02 19.04 16.34
N ALA A 57 -10.02 18.17 17.35
CA ALA A 57 -10.88 17.00 17.45
C ALA A 57 -11.79 17.20 18.64
N VAL A 58 -13.08 17.11 18.38
CA VAL A 58 -14.14 17.30 19.36
C VAL A 58 -14.84 15.99 19.61
N SER A 59 -15.04 15.65 20.87
CA SER A 59 -15.78 14.46 21.31
C SER A 59 -16.62 14.77 22.55
N ASP A 60 -17.76 14.09 22.70
CA ASP A 60 -18.54 14.19 23.94
C ASP A 60 -17.78 13.57 25.12
N CYS A 61 -17.84 14.21 26.30
CA CYS A 61 -17.11 13.77 27.50
C CYS A 61 -17.60 12.43 28.10
N GLY A 62 -18.55 11.73 27.46
CA GLY A 62 -19.15 10.49 27.95
C GLY A 62 -18.36 9.21 27.65
N ALA A 63 -17.35 9.24 26.78
CA ALA A 63 -16.62 8.03 26.37
C ALA A 63 -15.17 8.01 26.89
N ARG A 64 -14.97 7.22 27.96
CA ARG A 64 -13.71 6.71 28.56
C ARG A 64 -12.82 7.69 29.36
N PRO A 65 -12.65 7.45 30.68
CA PRO A 65 -11.60 8.08 31.46
C PRO A 65 -10.29 7.32 31.26
N GLY A 66 -9.30 7.92 30.58
CA GLY A 66 -7.99 7.30 30.47
C GLY A 66 -7.02 8.00 29.53
N ALA A 67 -6.44 9.12 29.96
CA ALA A 67 -5.03 9.51 29.78
C ALA A 67 -4.88 11.03 29.97
N ALA A 68 -4.20 11.44 31.04
CA ALA A 68 -3.90 12.84 31.32
C ALA A 68 -3.07 13.48 30.19
N ARG A 69 -3.71 14.28 29.33
CA ARG A 69 -3.06 15.36 28.56
C ARG A 69 -4.02 16.54 28.50
N SER A 70 -3.49 17.73 28.81
CA SER A 70 -4.18 19.04 28.83
C SER A 70 -5.42 19.08 27.94
N TYR A 71 -6.58 19.02 28.58
CA TYR A 71 -7.89 19.14 27.95
C TYR A 71 -8.40 20.56 28.21
N ALA A 72 -8.81 21.26 27.16
CA ALA A 72 -9.69 22.41 27.31
C ALA A 72 -11.13 21.87 27.42
N VAL A 73 -11.56 21.45 28.62
CA VAL A 73 -12.94 20.98 28.83
C VAL A 73 -13.86 22.18 28.87
N HIS A 74 -14.67 22.35 27.84
CA HIS A 74 -15.70 23.39 27.78
C HIS A 74 -17.07 22.70 27.69
N SER A 75 -17.92 22.92 28.70
CA SER A 75 -19.37 22.61 28.62
C SER A 75 -19.73 21.20 28.10
N GLY A 76 -19.13 20.14 28.65
CA GLY A 76 -19.47 18.74 28.30
C GLY A 76 -18.87 18.21 26.99
N THR A 77 -18.15 19.06 26.23
CA THR A 77 -17.38 18.67 25.04
C THR A 77 -15.88 18.71 25.33
N ALA A 78 -15.15 17.65 25.00
CA ALA A 78 -13.70 17.60 25.07
C ALA A 78 -13.11 17.97 23.71
N ILE A 79 -12.34 19.06 23.65
CA ILE A 79 -11.58 19.45 22.46
C ILE A 79 -10.11 19.10 22.68
N ARG A 80 -9.58 18.22 21.84
CA ARG A 80 -8.15 17.94 21.76
C ARG A 80 -7.57 18.81 20.66
N THR A 81 -6.54 19.60 20.93
CA THR A 81 -5.93 20.47 19.90
C THR A 81 -4.46 20.73 20.17
N GLY A 82 -3.70 21.06 19.12
CA GLY A 82 -2.34 21.59 19.23
C GLY A 82 -2.28 23.12 19.34
N LEU A 83 -3.42 23.81 19.31
CA LEU A 83 -3.50 25.27 19.18
C LEU A 83 -2.72 26.02 20.26
N ASP A 84 -2.84 25.63 21.52
CA ASP A 84 -2.14 26.30 22.63
C ASP A 84 -0.62 26.30 22.44
N ARG A 85 -0.07 25.26 21.80
CA ARG A 85 1.36 25.18 21.49
C ARG A 85 1.76 26.12 20.37
N VAL A 86 0.91 26.29 19.35
CA VAL A 86 1.15 27.25 18.27
C VAL A 86 1.09 28.68 18.81
N ALA A 87 0.09 28.97 19.63
CA ALA A 87 -0.13 30.27 20.23
C ALA A 87 1.01 30.65 21.20
N SER A 88 1.36 29.75 22.13
CA SER A 88 2.47 29.99 23.08
C SER A 88 3.84 30.08 22.41
N ALA A 89 4.03 29.45 21.25
CA ALA A 89 5.24 29.59 20.44
C ALA A 89 5.26 30.85 19.56
N GLY A 90 4.20 31.67 19.53
CA GLY A 90 4.10 32.84 18.66
C GLY A 90 4.06 32.51 17.17
N CYS A 91 3.70 31.28 16.81
CA CYS A 91 3.79 30.75 15.45
C CYS A 91 2.46 30.79 14.68
N MET A 92 1.47 31.56 15.15
CA MET A 92 0.14 31.65 14.53
C MET A 92 0.18 32.06 13.05
N HIS A 93 1.12 32.95 12.69
CA HIS A 93 1.31 33.43 11.31
C HIS A 93 1.76 32.33 10.33
N MET A 94 2.29 31.21 10.84
CA MET A 94 2.75 30.08 10.03
C MET A 94 1.61 29.12 9.67
N VAL A 95 0.50 29.13 10.41
CA VAL A 95 -0.61 28.21 10.13
C VAL A 95 -1.20 28.48 8.77
N LYS A 96 -1.20 27.46 7.92
CA LYS A 96 -1.78 27.45 6.56
C LYS A 96 -2.99 26.54 6.44
N ARG A 97 -3.14 25.55 7.32
CA ARG A 97 -4.19 24.53 7.24
C ARG A 97 -4.86 24.30 8.59
N VAL A 98 -6.17 24.19 8.59
CA VAL A 98 -6.97 23.84 9.77
C VAL A 98 -7.78 22.58 9.46
N CYS A 99 -7.73 21.60 10.35
CA CYS A 99 -8.53 20.38 10.30
C CYS A 99 -9.44 20.33 11.53
N ILE A 100 -10.73 20.11 11.33
CA ILE A 100 -11.73 19.97 12.39
C ILE A 100 -12.33 18.57 12.27
N GLN A 101 -12.24 17.79 13.33
CA GLN A 101 -12.77 16.43 13.41
C GLN A 101 -13.86 16.38 14.49
N LEU A 102 -15.03 15.90 14.13
CA LEU A 102 -16.21 15.85 14.99
C LEU A 102 -16.59 14.40 15.27
N HIS A 103 -16.37 13.88 16.48
CA HIS A 103 -16.59 12.47 16.83
C HIS A 103 -17.72 12.31 17.86
N SER A 104 -18.71 11.46 17.56
CA SER A 104 -19.76 11.03 18.51
C SER A 104 -20.36 12.20 19.30
N LEU A 105 -21.03 13.11 18.59
CA LEU A 105 -21.56 14.36 19.16
C LEU A 105 -23.08 14.35 19.19
N ALA A 106 -23.66 14.50 20.38
CA ALA A 106 -25.09 14.72 20.55
C ALA A 106 -25.57 16.06 19.97
N ASN A 107 -24.72 17.10 19.99
CA ASN A 107 -25.01 18.40 19.39
C ASN A 107 -23.78 18.98 18.65
N PRO A 108 -23.68 18.79 17.33
CA PRO A 108 -22.51 19.23 16.57
C PRO A 108 -22.43 20.75 16.36
N ALA A 109 -23.55 21.49 16.47
CA ALA A 109 -23.52 22.95 16.36
C ALA A 109 -22.81 23.58 17.58
N VAL A 110 -23.07 23.06 18.78
CA VAL A 110 -22.39 23.49 20.01
C VAL A 110 -20.89 23.18 19.93
N ALA A 111 -20.52 22.00 19.43
CA ALA A 111 -19.12 21.64 19.23
C ALA A 111 -18.39 22.60 18.27
N LEU A 112 -19.01 22.95 17.14
CA LEU A 112 -18.45 23.92 16.19
C LEU A 112 -18.35 25.32 16.78
N SER A 113 -19.33 25.75 17.57
CA SER A 113 -19.28 27.02 18.31
C SER A 113 -18.11 27.04 19.30
N ASN A 114 -17.87 25.94 20.03
CA ASN A 114 -16.75 25.82 20.96
C ASN A 114 -15.40 25.84 20.23
N VAL A 115 -15.30 25.17 19.08
CA VAL A 115 -14.12 25.24 18.20
C VAL A 115 -13.86 26.68 17.75
N ALA A 116 -14.88 27.38 17.26
CA ALA A 116 -14.77 28.76 16.84
C ALA A 116 -14.35 29.70 17.98
N GLY A 117 -14.91 29.49 19.19
CA GLY A 117 -14.53 30.22 20.39
C GLY A 117 -13.06 30.03 20.74
N LEU A 118 -12.57 28.78 20.70
CA LEU A 118 -11.17 28.45 20.96
C LEU A 118 -10.22 29.08 19.93
N MET A 119 -10.58 29.01 18.65
CA MET A 119 -9.79 29.65 17.58
C MET A 119 -9.72 31.17 17.74
N ARG A 120 -10.84 31.80 18.11
CA ARG A 120 -10.91 33.25 18.35
C ARG A 120 -10.09 33.69 19.56
N ALA A 121 -10.05 32.87 20.61
CA ALA A 121 -9.23 33.13 21.79
C ALA A 121 -7.72 33.13 21.45
N ALA A 122 -7.29 32.30 20.49
CA ALA A 122 -5.90 32.26 20.06
C ALA A 122 -5.53 33.40 19.08
N ALA A 123 -6.43 33.78 18.19
CA ALA A 123 -6.29 34.93 17.29
C ALA A 123 -7.66 35.41 16.82
N SER A 124 -7.85 36.74 16.74
CA SER A 124 -9.11 37.34 16.26
C SER A 124 -9.44 36.91 14.84
N GLU A 125 -8.42 36.82 13.97
CA GLU A 125 -8.52 36.37 12.58
C GLU A 125 -7.30 35.53 12.19
N TRP A 126 -7.54 34.55 11.32
CA TRP A 126 -6.53 33.58 10.86
C TRP A 126 -6.23 33.78 9.37
N VAL A 127 -5.81 34.99 9.01
CA VAL A 127 -5.61 35.43 7.62
C VAL A 127 -4.59 34.58 6.85
N GLY A 128 -3.69 33.88 7.54
CA GLY A 128 -2.69 33.00 6.94
C GLY A 128 -3.21 31.64 6.47
N VAL A 129 -4.38 31.21 6.94
CA VAL A 129 -4.98 29.91 6.62
C VAL A 129 -5.57 29.93 5.21
N ARG A 130 -5.22 28.90 4.43
CA ARG A 130 -5.64 28.71 3.03
C ARG A 130 -6.45 27.42 2.84
N ALA A 131 -6.25 26.41 3.69
CA ALA A 131 -6.98 25.15 3.59
C ALA A 131 -7.78 24.84 4.86
N LEU A 132 -9.02 24.40 4.69
CA LEU A 132 -9.91 23.94 5.75
C LEU A 132 -10.42 22.54 5.43
N ALA A 133 -10.20 21.60 6.36
CA ALA A 133 -10.78 20.27 6.32
C ALA A 133 -11.75 20.09 7.49
N ILE A 134 -12.95 19.58 7.23
CA ILE A 134 -13.91 19.21 8.26
C ILE A 134 -14.34 17.77 8.03
N SER A 135 -14.13 16.91 9.02
CA SER A 135 -14.59 15.53 9.00
C SER A 135 -15.50 15.22 10.19
N THR A 136 -16.55 14.44 9.96
CA THR A 136 -17.33 13.82 11.03
C THR A 136 -16.93 12.35 11.16
N GLY A 137 -16.91 11.82 12.38
CA GLY A 137 -16.67 10.41 12.68
C GLY A 137 -17.96 9.60 12.61
N PRO A 138 -17.87 8.27 12.42
CA PRO A 138 -19.05 7.40 12.47
C PRO A 138 -19.67 7.48 13.87
N ASP A 139 -20.99 7.67 13.93
CA ASP A 139 -21.71 7.77 15.18
C ASP A 139 -21.88 6.36 15.80
N GLN A 140 -20.95 5.95 16.67
CA GLN A 140 -21.00 4.61 17.29
C GLN A 140 -22.25 4.38 18.17
N LEU A 141 -23.02 5.43 18.46
CA LEU A 141 -24.16 5.38 19.38
C LEU A 141 -25.53 5.37 18.66
N SER A 142 -25.62 5.61 17.35
CA SER A 142 -26.91 5.84 16.68
C SER A 142 -27.66 4.56 16.27
N ALA A 143 -27.08 3.36 16.44
CA ALA A 143 -27.74 2.12 16.02
C ALA A 143 -29.04 1.81 16.81
N ASN A 144 -29.28 2.43 17.97
CA ASN A 144 -30.43 2.10 18.84
C ASN A 144 -31.13 3.31 19.50
N GLY A 145 -30.80 4.56 19.15
CA GLY A 145 -31.41 5.76 19.75
C GLY A 145 -32.51 6.37 18.86
N PRO A 146 -33.67 6.79 19.40
CA PRO A 146 -34.64 7.54 18.60
C PRO A 146 -34.02 8.88 18.18
N ALA A 147 -34.04 9.17 16.88
CA ALA A 147 -33.59 10.45 16.32
C ALA A 147 -34.37 11.59 16.99
N THR A 148 -33.75 12.27 17.95
CA THR A 148 -34.34 13.45 18.57
C THR A 148 -34.29 14.60 17.58
N SER A 149 -35.44 14.87 16.95
CA SER A 149 -35.71 16.01 16.08
C SER A 149 -35.61 17.32 16.84
N THR A 150 -34.39 17.80 17.10
CA THR A 150 -34.17 19.18 17.52
C THR A 150 -33.89 20.06 16.29
N PRO A 151 -34.27 21.34 16.30
CA PRO A 151 -34.10 22.25 15.17
C PRO A 151 -32.64 22.69 15.07
N VAL A 152 -31.78 21.78 14.61
CA VAL A 152 -30.31 21.96 14.50
C VAL A 152 -29.93 22.96 13.40
N HIS A 153 -30.87 23.37 12.53
CA HIS A 153 -30.56 24.18 11.35
C HIS A 153 -30.03 25.59 11.66
N SER A 154 -30.69 26.41 12.48
CA SER A 154 -30.26 27.81 12.71
C SER A 154 -28.89 27.91 13.38
N ASP A 155 -28.58 26.98 14.29
CA ASP A 155 -27.32 26.97 15.03
C ASP A 155 -26.15 26.55 14.15
N MET A 156 -26.40 25.66 13.19
CA MET A 156 -25.44 25.27 12.17
C MET A 156 -25.10 26.41 11.21
N GLU A 157 -26.09 27.21 10.82
CA GLU A 157 -25.86 28.39 9.99
C GLU A 157 -24.98 29.41 10.71
N ALA A 158 -25.30 29.73 11.97
CA ALA A 158 -24.50 30.62 12.79
C ALA A 158 -23.05 30.10 12.97
N ALA A 159 -22.87 28.78 13.12
CA ALA A 159 -21.54 28.18 13.20
C ALA A 159 -20.74 28.36 11.90
N SER A 160 -21.38 28.20 10.73
CA SER A 160 -20.76 28.41 9.42
C SER A 160 -20.25 29.85 9.25
N ASP A 161 -21.11 30.84 9.54
CA ASP A 161 -20.77 32.26 9.48
C ASP A 161 -19.64 32.64 10.46
N THR A 162 -19.62 31.97 11.60
CA THR A 162 -18.61 32.22 12.64
C THR A 162 -17.25 31.69 12.19
N ILE A 163 -17.21 30.50 11.60
CA ILE A 163 -15.97 29.89 11.10
C ILE A 163 -15.43 30.67 9.90
N SER A 164 -16.29 31.05 8.94
CA SER A 164 -15.88 31.80 7.76
C SER A 164 -15.32 33.18 8.09
N ARG A 165 -15.85 33.84 9.13
CA ARG A 165 -15.30 35.09 9.65
C ARG A 165 -13.92 34.93 10.31
N ILE A 166 -13.69 33.82 11.01
CA ILE A 166 -12.40 33.55 11.67
C ILE A 166 -11.32 33.19 10.65
N LEU A 167 -11.70 32.47 9.58
CA LEU A 167 -10.81 31.95 8.54
C LEU A 167 -11.06 32.62 7.18
N PRO A 168 -10.90 33.95 7.05
CA PRO A 168 -11.37 34.67 5.86
C PRO A 168 -10.61 34.33 4.57
N GLY A 169 -9.43 33.70 4.65
CA GLY A 169 -8.54 33.47 3.51
C GLY A 169 -8.54 32.06 2.92
N VAL A 170 -9.53 31.22 3.22
CA VAL A 170 -9.58 29.82 2.75
C VAL A 170 -9.83 29.75 1.24
N SER A 171 -8.92 29.10 0.50
CA SER A 171 -9.02 28.77 -0.93
C SER A 171 -9.29 27.27 -1.18
N ASP A 172 -9.02 26.41 -0.20
CA ASP A 172 -9.13 24.95 -0.35
C ASP A 172 -10.05 24.38 0.73
N VAL A 173 -11.10 23.67 0.35
CA VAL A 173 -12.08 23.10 1.31
C VAL A 173 -12.23 21.59 1.11
N THR A 174 -12.09 20.82 2.19
CA THR A 174 -12.36 19.37 2.22
C THR A 174 -13.45 19.05 3.24
N LEU A 175 -14.54 18.43 2.80
CA LEU A 175 -15.70 18.11 3.65
C LEU A 175 -15.97 16.60 3.58
N PHE A 176 -15.97 15.94 4.74
CA PHE A 176 -16.13 14.49 4.85
C PHE A 176 -17.11 14.11 5.95
N SER A 177 -18.00 13.18 5.64
CA SER A 177 -18.94 12.56 6.56
C SER A 177 -19.19 11.12 6.10
N PRO A 178 -18.79 10.12 6.91
CA PRO A 178 -18.92 8.71 6.56
C PRO A 178 -20.38 8.23 6.67
N ASP A 179 -21.22 8.96 7.41
CA ASP A 179 -22.59 8.57 7.64
C ASP A 179 -23.52 9.05 6.53
N HIS A 180 -24.18 8.12 5.83
CA HIS A 180 -25.18 8.42 4.81
C HIS A 180 -26.43 9.09 5.39
N GLN A 181 -26.58 9.07 6.73
CA GLN A 181 -27.63 9.76 7.46
C GLN A 181 -27.16 11.02 8.19
N ALA A 182 -26.02 11.60 7.82
CA ALA A 182 -25.64 12.92 8.34
C ALA A 182 -26.84 13.86 8.15
N GLY A 183 -27.51 14.22 9.25
CA GLY A 183 -28.81 14.87 9.20
C GLY A 183 -28.76 16.12 8.33
N ALA A 184 -29.92 16.55 7.80
CA ALA A 184 -30.04 17.71 6.91
C ALA A 184 -29.27 18.97 7.36
N GLY A 185 -29.06 19.12 8.68
CA GLY A 185 -28.23 20.17 9.28
C GLY A 185 -26.75 20.17 8.81
N PHE A 186 -26.09 19.02 8.66
CA PHE A 186 -24.70 18.96 8.20
C PHE A 186 -24.54 19.28 6.71
N SER A 187 -25.45 18.76 5.88
CA SER A 187 -25.49 19.10 4.44
C SER A 187 -25.65 20.61 4.23
N THR A 188 -26.51 21.25 5.05
CA THR A 188 -26.71 22.71 5.03
C THR A 188 -25.49 23.47 5.54
N PHE A 189 -24.89 23.03 6.65
CA PHE A 189 -23.67 23.62 7.20
C PHE A 189 -22.53 23.63 6.18
N PHE A 190 -22.24 22.48 5.58
CA PHE A 190 -21.22 22.31 4.55
C PHE A 190 -21.50 23.19 3.33
N GLY A 191 -22.77 23.29 2.91
CA GLY A 191 -23.15 24.09 1.74
C GLY A 191 -22.98 25.58 1.96
N ARG A 192 -23.41 26.08 3.13
CA ARG A 192 -23.18 27.48 3.51
C ARG A 192 -21.71 27.80 3.72
N LEU A 193 -20.93 26.87 4.27
CA LEU A 193 -19.51 27.07 4.49
C LEU A 193 -18.78 27.21 3.16
N ALA A 194 -19.02 26.30 2.22
CA ALA A 194 -18.48 26.39 0.87
C ALA A 194 -18.92 27.69 0.17
N ALA A 195 -20.20 28.05 0.29
CA ALA A 195 -20.74 29.28 -0.29
C ALA A 195 -20.09 30.55 0.27
N SER A 196 -19.74 30.56 1.56
CA SER A 196 -19.04 31.68 2.20
C SER A 196 -17.66 31.96 1.59
N TYR A 197 -17.04 30.95 0.98
CA TYR A 197 -15.74 31.06 0.31
C TYR A 197 -15.83 31.08 -1.22
N ALA A 198 -17.04 31.11 -1.80
CA ALA A 198 -17.24 30.88 -3.24
C ALA A 198 -16.40 31.81 -4.15
N ALA A 199 -16.16 33.05 -3.73
CA ALA A 199 -15.41 34.04 -4.50
C ALA A 199 -13.90 33.74 -4.62
N GLN A 200 -13.33 32.94 -3.70
CA GLN A 200 -11.89 32.72 -3.57
C GLN A 200 -11.47 31.24 -3.55
N LEU A 201 -12.44 30.33 -3.55
CA LEU A 201 -12.20 28.89 -3.53
C LEU A 201 -11.61 28.44 -4.88
N THR A 202 -10.43 27.83 -4.84
CA THR A 202 -9.75 27.22 -5.99
C THR A 202 -9.92 25.71 -6.02
N ASP A 203 -10.06 25.08 -4.86
CA ASP A 203 -10.15 23.63 -4.73
C ASP A 203 -11.24 23.22 -3.74
N ILE A 204 -12.10 22.28 -4.14
CA ILE A 204 -13.12 21.70 -3.27
C ILE A 204 -13.16 20.18 -3.37
N ALA A 205 -13.18 19.51 -2.22
CA ALA A 205 -13.36 18.07 -2.08
C ALA A 205 -14.56 17.76 -1.20
N LEU A 206 -15.57 17.11 -1.77
CA LEU A 206 -16.86 16.79 -1.17
C LEU A 206 -17.00 15.26 -1.09
N TYR A 207 -16.88 14.71 0.11
CA TYR A 207 -17.09 13.28 0.35
C TYR A 207 -18.45 13.00 1.00
N SER A 208 -19.38 13.94 0.87
CA SER A 208 -20.70 13.92 1.51
C SER A 208 -21.71 14.75 0.71
N PRO A 209 -23.03 14.49 0.88
CA PRO A 209 -24.06 15.36 0.32
C PRO A 209 -23.94 16.78 0.89
N VAL A 210 -24.05 17.77 0.01
CA VAL A 210 -23.95 19.20 0.36
C VAL A 210 -25.09 19.97 -0.31
N ALA A 211 -25.80 20.76 0.48
CA ALA A 211 -26.88 21.63 0.03
C ALA A 211 -26.36 23.05 -0.19
N ILE A 212 -25.85 23.33 -1.39
CA ILE A 212 -25.34 24.66 -1.76
C ILE A 212 -26.53 25.61 -2.03
N PRO A 213 -26.57 26.81 -1.42
CA PRO A 213 -27.60 27.80 -1.71
C PRO A 213 -27.69 28.13 -3.21
N ARG A 214 -28.91 28.25 -3.73
CA ARG A 214 -29.15 28.59 -5.14
C ARG A 214 -28.53 29.95 -5.49
N GLY A 215 -27.94 30.06 -6.67
CA GLY A 215 -27.35 31.30 -7.19
C GLY A 215 -25.92 31.59 -6.75
N VAL A 216 -25.30 30.72 -5.93
CA VAL A 216 -23.88 30.83 -5.58
C VAL A 216 -23.03 30.27 -6.72
N ALA A 217 -22.16 31.10 -7.29
CA ALA A 217 -21.22 30.73 -8.34
C ALA A 217 -19.77 30.80 -7.82
N PHE A 218 -18.97 29.79 -8.17
CA PHE A 218 -17.58 29.63 -7.75
C PHE A 218 -16.65 30.03 -8.90
N GLY A 219 -16.35 31.32 -9.01
CA GLY A 219 -15.66 31.89 -10.18
C GLY A 219 -14.16 31.59 -10.29
N GLN A 220 -13.52 31.09 -9.21
CA GLN A 220 -12.08 30.78 -9.20
C GLN A 220 -11.77 29.28 -9.10
N LEU A 221 -12.81 28.44 -9.13
CA LEU A 221 -12.68 27.02 -8.84
C LEU A 221 -12.00 26.30 -10.00
N ARG A 222 -10.85 25.70 -9.72
CA ARG A 222 -10.02 24.94 -10.67
C ARG A 222 -10.11 23.43 -10.46
N SER A 223 -10.50 22.99 -9.27
CA SER A 223 -10.54 21.58 -8.92
C SER A 223 -11.80 21.24 -8.14
N ILE A 224 -12.54 20.24 -8.64
CA ILE A 224 -13.69 19.67 -7.95
C ILE A 224 -13.46 18.17 -7.79
N ARG A 225 -13.52 17.69 -6.55
CA ARG A 225 -13.61 16.27 -6.23
C ARG A 225 -14.91 16.01 -5.49
N ALA A 226 -15.75 15.13 -6.00
CA ALA A 226 -16.98 14.69 -5.35
C ALA A 226 -17.00 13.16 -5.27
N GLU A 227 -17.21 12.60 -4.09
CA GLU A 227 -17.27 11.15 -3.86
C GLU A 227 -18.35 10.83 -2.83
N HIS A 228 -19.51 10.33 -3.28
CA HIS A 228 -20.54 9.87 -2.36
C HIS A 228 -21.48 8.84 -3.00
N LYS A 229 -22.07 8.01 -2.13
CA LYS A 229 -22.95 6.90 -2.54
C LYS A 229 -24.45 7.25 -2.53
N SER A 230 -24.85 8.36 -1.89
CA SER A 230 -26.26 8.79 -1.81
C SER A 230 -26.69 9.55 -3.07
N THR A 231 -27.92 9.37 -3.52
CA THR A 231 -28.54 10.13 -4.63
C THR A 231 -29.39 11.31 -4.17
N LEU A 232 -29.71 11.39 -2.87
CA LEU A 232 -30.64 12.38 -2.35
C LEU A 232 -29.90 13.69 -2.01
N ASP A 233 -30.45 14.80 -2.51
CA ASP A 233 -30.11 16.19 -2.16
C ASP A 233 -28.66 16.65 -2.40
N PHE A 234 -27.93 16.01 -3.31
CA PHE A 234 -26.60 16.48 -3.71
C PHE A 234 -26.67 17.58 -4.77
N CYS A 235 -25.96 18.68 -4.53
CA CYS A 235 -25.71 19.73 -5.53
C CYS A 235 -24.20 19.92 -5.73
N LEU A 236 -23.74 19.74 -6.98
CA LEU A 236 -22.36 20.08 -7.34
C LEU A 236 -22.18 21.62 -7.33
N PRO A 237 -21.02 22.14 -6.89
CA PRO A 237 -20.71 23.57 -7.00
C PRO A 237 -20.83 24.07 -8.44
N ARG A 238 -21.55 25.19 -8.65
CA ARG A 238 -21.61 25.87 -9.94
C ARG A 238 -20.28 26.55 -10.22
N ALA A 239 -19.46 25.94 -11.06
CA ALA A 239 -18.14 26.44 -11.44
C ALA A 239 -18.12 26.80 -12.93
N ASP A 240 -17.21 27.71 -13.29
CA ASP A 240 -16.96 28.01 -14.70
C ASP A 240 -16.22 26.82 -15.36
N PRO A 241 -16.84 26.12 -16.32
CA PRO A 241 -16.20 25.00 -17.00
C PRO A 241 -14.93 25.42 -17.76
N GLU A 242 -14.79 26.68 -18.16
CA GLU A 242 -13.62 27.16 -18.90
C GLU A 242 -12.36 27.25 -18.03
N VAL A 243 -12.52 27.45 -16.71
CA VAL A 243 -11.41 27.60 -15.75
C VAL A 243 -11.06 26.28 -15.06
N LEU A 244 -12.00 25.33 -15.02
CA LEU A 244 -11.81 24.05 -14.33
C LEU A 244 -10.65 23.23 -14.95
N GLU A 245 -9.67 22.86 -14.13
CA GLU A 245 -8.48 22.08 -14.53
C GLU A 245 -8.61 20.60 -14.15
N THR A 246 -9.30 20.28 -13.04
CA THR A 246 -9.50 18.91 -12.54
C THR A 246 -10.96 18.67 -12.12
N LEU A 247 -11.52 17.56 -12.57
CA LEU A 247 -12.87 17.12 -12.21
C LEU A 247 -12.83 15.63 -11.85
N GLU A 248 -13.11 15.30 -10.60
CA GLU A 248 -13.19 13.91 -10.12
C GLU A 248 -14.58 13.66 -9.54
N LEU A 249 -15.36 12.81 -10.20
CA LEU A 249 -16.76 12.53 -9.90
C LEU A 249 -16.92 11.04 -9.61
N LYS A 250 -16.94 10.67 -8.35
CA LYS A 250 -17.30 9.34 -7.88
C LYS A 250 -18.69 9.34 -7.28
N VAL A 251 -19.62 9.65 -8.16
CA VAL A 251 -21.01 9.93 -7.84
C VAL A 251 -21.86 9.29 -8.91
N GLN A 252 -23.06 8.82 -8.58
CA GLN A 252 -23.99 8.31 -9.60
C GLN A 252 -24.30 9.43 -10.60
N PRO A 253 -23.92 9.29 -11.89
CA PRO A 253 -24.08 10.36 -12.84
C PRO A 253 -25.55 10.52 -13.21
N GLN A 254 -26.16 11.61 -12.74
CA GLN A 254 -27.46 12.09 -13.20
C GLN A 254 -27.23 13.29 -14.13
N ASP A 255 -28.16 13.54 -15.06
CA ASP A 255 -28.16 14.76 -15.92
C ASP A 255 -27.98 16.06 -15.11
N GLN A 256 -28.37 16.03 -13.83
CA GLN A 256 -28.22 17.11 -12.86
C GLN A 256 -26.75 17.53 -12.63
N ILE A 257 -25.78 16.63 -12.81
CA ILE A 257 -24.35 16.94 -12.66
C ILE A 257 -23.90 17.90 -13.75
N TRP A 258 -24.25 17.62 -15.00
CA TRP A 258 -23.90 18.47 -16.13
C TRP A 258 -24.69 19.78 -16.11
N GLN A 259 -25.95 19.75 -15.67
CA GLN A 259 -26.73 20.97 -15.42
C GLN A 259 -26.04 21.93 -14.44
N ALA A 260 -25.38 21.42 -13.40
CA ALA A 260 -24.67 22.26 -12.43
C ALA A 260 -23.42 22.96 -13.02
N LEU A 261 -22.84 22.44 -14.10
CA LEU A 261 -21.65 22.98 -14.78
C LEU A 261 -21.98 23.65 -16.12
N GLY A 262 -23.24 23.57 -16.56
CA GLY A 262 -23.72 24.10 -17.83
C GLY A 262 -24.48 25.41 -17.67
N PRO A 263 -24.76 26.11 -18.78
CA PRO A 263 -25.60 27.30 -18.76
C PRO A 263 -27.02 26.97 -18.29
N ASP A 264 -27.58 27.82 -17.40
CA ASP A 264 -28.96 27.68 -16.91
C ASP A 264 -29.99 27.76 -18.05
N ASP A 265 -29.75 28.63 -19.05
CA ASP A 265 -30.65 28.92 -20.18
C ASP A 265 -29.89 28.94 -21.52
N GLY A 266 -29.30 27.81 -21.92
CA GLY A 266 -28.48 27.72 -23.15
C GLY A 266 -28.61 26.39 -23.90
N PRO A 267 -27.96 26.26 -25.07
CA PRO A 267 -27.77 24.95 -25.71
C PRO A 267 -27.10 24.02 -24.70
N ARG A 268 -27.49 22.73 -24.70
CA ARG A 268 -26.91 21.68 -23.82
C ARG A 268 -25.49 21.33 -24.27
N GLU A 269 -24.62 22.33 -24.33
CA GLU A 269 -23.22 22.24 -24.71
C GLU A 269 -22.37 22.86 -23.60
N ILE A 270 -21.40 22.11 -23.11
CA ILE A 270 -20.46 22.58 -22.08
C ILE A 270 -19.05 22.45 -22.64
N ARG A 271 -18.28 23.52 -22.57
CA ARG A 271 -16.90 23.54 -23.04
C ARG A 271 -15.92 23.67 -21.88
N PHE A 272 -15.18 22.59 -21.63
CA PHE A 272 -14.14 22.52 -20.62
C PHE A 272 -12.77 22.92 -21.20
N SER A 273 -12.56 24.22 -21.42
CA SER A 273 -11.38 24.75 -22.11
C SER A 273 -10.05 24.46 -21.39
N SER A 274 -10.04 24.38 -20.06
CA SER A 274 -8.82 24.19 -19.25
C SER A 274 -8.69 22.80 -18.60
N LEU A 275 -9.69 21.92 -18.75
CA LEU A 275 -9.74 20.65 -18.03
C LEU A 275 -8.66 19.69 -18.52
N LYS A 276 -7.73 19.33 -17.65
CA LYS A 276 -6.60 18.43 -17.93
C LYS A 276 -6.86 17.02 -17.45
N LYS A 277 -7.61 16.86 -16.35
CA LYS A 277 -7.91 15.57 -15.73
C LYS A 277 -9.41 15.41 -15.47
N LEU A 278 -9.97 14.31 -15.95
CA LEU A 278 -11.33 13.88 -15.69
C LEU A 278 -11.33 12.46 -15.12
N THR A 279 -11.93 12.27 -13.94
CA THR A 279 -12.17 10.95 -13.36
C THR A 279 -13.66 10.79 -13.11
N VAL A 280 -14.26 9.70 -13.58
CA VAL A 280 -15.70 9.43 -13.41
C VAL A 280 -15.89 7.98 -12.96
N LEU A 281 -16.62 7.77 -11.85
CA LEU A 281 -17.08 6.44 -11.42
C LEU A 281 -18.62 6.38 -11.54
N CYS A 282 -19.11 5.59 -12.49
CA CYS A 282 -20.53 5.37 -12.74
C CYS A 282 -21.02 4.20 -11.87
N HIS A 283 -21.62 4.48 -10.72
CA HIS A 283 -22.21 3.43 -9.88
C HIS A 283 -23.36 2.69 -10.60
N PRO A 284 -23.53 1.37 -10.36
CA PRO A 284 -24.69 0.65 -10.86
C PRO A 284 -25.93 1.13 -10.12
N ASP A 285 -27.02 1.36 -10.86
CA ASP A 285 -28.31 1.69 -10.27
C ASP A 285 -28.68 0.59 -9.27
N SER A 286 -28.72 0.92 -7.98
CA SER A 286 -29.07 -0.04 -6.90
C SER A 286 -30.51 -0.55 -7.01
N ASN A 287 -31.32 0.08 -7.86
CA ASN A 287 -32.64 -0.40 -8.25
C ASN A 287 -32.52 -0.89 -9.69
N GLY A 288 -32.44 -2.20 -9.91
CA GLY A 288 -32.27 -2.86 -11.22
C GLY A 288 -33.39 -2.66 -12.25
N ALA A 289 -34.11 -1.54 -12.22
CA ALA A 289 -34.87 -1.07 -13.35
C ALA A 289 -33.89 -0.35 -14.29
N PRO A 290 -33.73 -0.77 -15.56
CA PRO A 290 -33.13 0.12 -16.55
C PRO A 290 -33.92 1.43 -16.49
N ALA A 291 -33.26 2.56 -16.29
CA ALA A 291 -33.89 3.86 -16.28
C ALA A 291 -34.85 3.95 -17.47
N SER A 292 -36.14 3.73 -17.21
CA SER A 292 -37.17 3.71 -18.21
C SER A 292 -37.34 5.14 -18.66
N THR A 293 -36.73 5.45 -19.80
CA THR A 293 -37.31 6.23 -20.90
C THR A 293 -38.41 7.20 -20.49
N SER A 294 -38.09 8.14 -19.60
CA SER A 294 -39.01 9.21 -19.19
C SER A 294 -38.25 10.53 -19.10
N SER A 295 -37.74 10.98 -20.24
CA SER A 295 -37.77 12.39 -20.65
C SER A 295 -37.35 12.51 -22.12
N GLN A 296 -38.31 12.28 -23.00
CA GLN A 296 -38.16 12.29 -24.45
C GLN A 296 -38.20 13.71 -25.07
N GLU A 297 -37.90 14.78 -24.32
CA GLU A 297 -38.03 16.16 -24.86
C GLU A 297 -36.84 17.11 -24.57
N GLY A 298 -35.74 16.63 -23.97
CA GLY A 298 -34.52 17.44 -23.81
C GLY A 298 -33.33 16.79 -24.49
N GLY A 299 -32.71 17.44 -25.47
CA GLY A 299 -31.56 16.89 -26.22
C GLY A 299 -30.40 16.40 -25.33
N THR A 300 -29.56 15.49 -25.82
CA THR A 300 -28.39 15.02 -25.06
C THR A 300 -27.38 16.16 -24.84
N TRP A 301 -26.70 16.14 -23.69
CA TRP A 301 -25.58 17.06 -23.45
C TRP A 301 -24.46 16.82 -24.47
N ARG A 302 -23.71 17.86 -24.80
CA ARG A 302 -22.47 17.77 -25.58
C ARG A 302 -21.32 18.39 -24.79
N LEU A 303 -20.35 17.57 -24.42
CA LEU A 303 -19.28 17.96 -23.51
C LEU A 303 -17.95 18.05 -24.29
N HIS A 304 -17.40 19.24 -24.44
CA HIS A 304 -16.16 19.48 -25.18
C HIS A 304 -14.95 19.55 -24.26
N PHE A 305 -13.93 18.74 -24.55
CA PHE A 305 -12.74 18.60 -23.69
C PHE A 305 -11.41 18.91 -24.43
N PRO A 306 -11.24 20.10 -25.03
CA PRO A 306 -10.11 20.40 -25.92
C PRO A 306 -8.71 20.25 -25.30
N SER A 307 -8.59 20.40 -23.98
CA SER A 307 -7.30 20.37 -23.26
C SER A 307 -7.08 19.09 -22.43
N LEU A 308 -7.98 18.11 -22.54
CA LEU A 308 -7.97 16.93 -21.68
C LEU A 308 -6.76 16.03 -21.97
N GLN A 309 -6.00 15.72 -20.92
CA GLN A 309 -4.80 14.90 -21.00
C GLN A 309 -5.01 13.52 -20.39
N MET A 310 -5.81 13.44 -19.33
CA MET A 310 -6.05 12.23 -18.56
C MET A 310 -7.55 12.00 -18.38
N LEU A 311 -8.00 10.81 -18.80
CA LEU A 311 -9.36 10.34 -18.58
C LEU A 311 -9.31 9.01 -17.83
N ASP A 312 -10.02 8.93 -16.70
CA ASP A 312 -10.20 7.70 -15.94
C ASP A 312 -11.69 7.45 -15.74
N VAL A 313 -12.21 6.34 -16.26
CA VAL A 313 -13.62 6.00 -16.19
C VAL A 313 -13.76 4.62 -15.60
N ASP A 314 -14.50 4.51 -14.50
CA ASP A 314 -14.89 3.24 -13.92
C ASP A 314 -16.42 3.15 -13.99
N ALA A 315 -16.96 2.37 -14.92
CA ALA A 315 -18.39 2.16 -15.07
C ALA A 315 -18.71 0.66 -14.88
N PRO A 316 -18.87 0.21 -13.63
CA PRO A 316 -19.39 -1.13 -13.33
C PRO A 316 -20.84 -1.35 -13.84
N SER A 317 -21.53 -0.31 -14.33
CA SER A 317 -22.86 -0.43 -14.95
C SER A 317 -22.79 -0.68 -16.48
N ASN A 318 -23.91 -1.07 -17.07
CA ASN A 318 -24.03 -1.28 -18.52
C ASN A 318 -24.14 0.01 -19.34
N ALA A 319 -24.15 1.18 -18.70
CA ALA A 319 -24.31 2.46 -19.38
C ALA A 319 -23.29 3.47 -18.86
N CYS A 320 -22.66 4.20 -19.77
CA CYS A 320 -21.78 5.31 -19.44
C CYS A 320 -22.16 6.51 -20.31
N PRO A 321 -23.07 7.38 -19.84
CA PRO A 321 -23.55 8.53 -20.61
C PRO A 321 -22.42 9.44 -21.09
N LEU A 322 -21.28 9.48 -20.37
CA LEU A 322 -20.12 10.28 -20.72
C LEU A 322 -19.64 10.04 -22.15
N PHE A 323 -19.54 8.78 -22.60
CA PHE A 323 -19.00 8.48 -23.93
C PHE A 323 -19.95 8.82 -25.07
N GLU A 324 -21.25 8.94 -24.79
CA GLU A 324 -22.25 9.35 -25.77
C GLU A 324 -22.26 10.87 -25.99
N CYS A 325 -21.86 11.65 -24.97
CA CYS A 325 -21.88 13.11 -25.01
C CYS A 325 -20.49 13.76 -25.16
N ALA A 326 -19.40 13.05 -24.90
CA ALA A 326 -18.06 13.62 -24.88
C ALA A 326 -17.45 13.81 -26.27
N VAL A 327 -16.90 15.00 -26.51
CA VAL A 327 -16.00 15.32 -27.62
C VAL A 327 -14.59 15.41 -27.06
N LEU A 328 -13.83 14.33 -27.22
CA LEU A 328 -12.45 14.20 -26.74
C LEU A 328 -11.45 14.92 -27.67
N PRO A 329 -10.31 15.40 -27.13
CA PRO A 329 -9.29 16.03 -27.95
C PRO A 329 -8.55 14.96 -28.78
N PRO A 330 -8.00 15.29 -29.95
CA PRO A 330 -7.42 14.31 -30.88
C PRO A 330 -6.20 13.56 -30.31
N ARG A 331 -5.57 14.09 -29.26
CA ARG A 331 -4.40 13.49 -28.60
C ARG A 331 -4.54 13.55 -27.09
N MET A 332 -4.27 12.44 -26.42
CA MET A 332 -4.32 12.32 -24.96
C MET A 332 -3.09 11.59 -24.40
N HIS A 333 -2.77 11.83 -23.13
CA HIS A 333 -1.66 11.15 -22.47
C HIS A 333 -2.10 9.78 -21.95
N THR A 334 -3.21 9.75 -21.20
CA THR A 334 -3.69 8.55 -20.54
C THR A 334 -5.20 8.42 -20.68
N ILE A 335 -5.64 7.23 -21.06
CA ILE A 335 -7.03 6.80 -20.95
C ILE A 335 -7.05 5.49 -20.15
N SER A 336 -7.79 5.48 -19.05
CA SER A 336 -8.03 4.31 -18.20
C SER A 336 -9.53 4.07 -18.14
N ILE A 337 -9.97 2.88 -18.52
CA ILE A 337 -11.39 2.55 -18.63
C ILE A 337 -11.60 1.18 -17.98
N SER A 338 -12.45 1.12 -16.96
CA SER A 338 -12.89 -0.10 -16.26
C SER A 338 -14.39 -0.24 -16.44
N VAL A 339 -14.88 -1.18 -17.26
CA VAL A 339 -16.27 -1.13 -17.75
C VAL A 339 -16.89 -2.50 -18.01
N MET A 340 -18.21 -2.51 -18.15
CA MET A 340 -19.03 -3.64 -18.65
C MET A 340 -19.08 -3.69 -20.21
N PRO A 341 -19.53 -4.81 -20.83
CA PRO A 341 -19.47 -5.02 -22.29
C PRO A 341 -20.28 -4.01 -23.10
N ALA A 342 -21.44 -3.62 -22.57
CA ALA A 342 -22.32 -2.69 -23.26
C ALA A 342 -21.64 -1.34 -23.51
N VAL A 343 -20.93 -0.82 -22.50
CA VAL A 343 -20.15 0.41 -22.62
C VAL A 343 -18.97 0.25 -23.59
N LEU A 344 -18.30 -0.90 -23.60
CA LEU A 344 -17.21 -1.18 -24.56
C LEU A 344 -17.69 -1.17 -26.00
N ARG A 345 -18.89 -1.68 -26.27
CA ARG A 345 -19.49 -1.66 -27.61
C ARG A 345 -19.73 -0.22 -28.06
N THR A 346 -20.33 0.60 -27.21
CA THR A 346 -20.48 2.04 -27.48
C THR A 346 -19.13 2.70 -27.75
N LEU A 347 -18.10 2.37 -26.96
CA LEU A 347 -16.75 2.89 -27.14
C LEU A 347 -16.10 2.45 -28.47
N ALA A 348 -16.34 1.20 -28.90
CA ALA A 348 -15.80 0.68 -30.15
C ALA A 348 -16.32 1.45 -31.38
N ASP A 349 -17.55 1.98 -31.28
CA ASP A 349 -18.17 2.80 -32.32
C ASP A 349 -17.74 4.28 -32.24
N THR A 350 -17.13 4.71 -31.13
CA THR A 350 -16.61 6.07 -30.98
C THR A 350 -15.21 6.22 -31.58
N ALA A 351 -14.97 7.36 -32.24
CA ALA A 351 -13.64 7.71 -32.74
C ALA A 351 -12.71 8.05 -31.56
N MET A 352 -11.98 7.03 -31.08
CA MET A 352 -11.03 7.18 -29.97
C MET A 352 -9.83 8.06 -30.39
N PRO A 353 -9.39 8.98 -29.53
CA PRO A 353 -8.24 9.82 -29.83
C PRO A 353 -6.93 9.03 -29.78
N ALA A 354 -5.87 9.60 -30.35
CA ALA A 354 -4.53 9.01 -30.22
C ALA A 354 -4.04 9.14 -28.77
N VAL A 355 -3.81 8.02 -28.10
CA VAL A 355 -3.38 7.99 -26.69
C VAL A 355 -1.95 7.49 -26.58
N ARG A 356 -1.19 7.95 -25.59
CA ARG A 356 0.13 7.39 -25.27
C ARG A 356 0.02 6.12 -24.42
N ASN A 357 -0.85 6.13 -23.42
CA ASN A 357 -1.11 5.01 -22.51
C ASN A 357 -2.62 4.71 -22.48
N LEU A 358 -3.03 3.58 -23.03
CA LEU A 358 -4.42 3.12 -22.99
C LEU A 358 -4.52 1.90 -22.09
N LYS A 359 -5.42 1.93 -21.12
CA LYS A 359 -5.75 0.80 -20.24
C LYS A 359 -7.24 0.51 -20.30
N ILE A 360 -7.57 -0.72 -20.67
CA ILE A 360 -8.93 -1.25 -20.65
C ILE A 360 -8.99 -2.39 -19.64
N SER A 361 -9.92 -2.30 -18.70
CA SER A 361 -10.24 -3.32 -17.71
C SER A 361 -11.69 -3.77 -17.92
N ILE A 362 -11.88 -5.06 -18.14
CA ILE A 362 -13.18 -5.68 -18.38
C ILE A 362 -13.63 -6.33 -17.07
N GLY A 363 -14.76 -5.89 -16.53
CA GLY A 363 -15.27 -6.33 -15.23
C GLY A 363 -15.79 -7.78 -15.19
N ASP A 364 -16.15 -8.22 -13.98
CA ASP A 364 -16.45 -9.61 -13.63
C ASP A 364 -17.67 -10.19 -14.38
N GLU A 365 -18.77 -9.45 -14.56
CA GLU A 365 -19.98 -9.92 -15.28
C GLU A 365 -19.89 -9.81 -16.82
N ALA A 366 -18.83 -9.16 -17.33
CA ALA A 366 -18.64 -8.81 -18.73
C ALA A 366 -17.94 -9.83 -19.65
N ALA A 367 -16.84 -10.45 -19.22
CA ALA A 367 -15.93 -11.24 -20.06
C ALA A 367 -16.41 -12.60 -20.61
N SER A 368 -17.66 -13.04 -20.38
CA SER A 368 -18.27 -14.22 -21.05
C SER A 368 -18.94 -13.85 -22.35
N ASP A 369 -19.17 -12.56 -22.56
CA ASP A 369 -19.68 -12.06 -23.81
C ASP A 369 -18.48 -11.92 -24.78
N PRO A 370 -18.33 -12.82 -25.78
CA PRO A 370 -17.24 -12.70 -26.75
C PRO A 370 -17.28 -11.35 -27.49
N THR A 371 -18.45 -10.70 -27.55
CA THR A 371 -18.57 -9.37 -28.15
C THR A 371 -17.86 -8.28 -27.33
N ALA A 372 -17.65 -8.48 -26.03
CA ALA A 372 -16.90 -7.56 -25.17
C ALA A 372 -15.42 -7.49 -25.57
N LEU A 373 -14.81 -8.65 -25.84
CA LEU A 373 -13.41 -8.75 -26.26
C LEU A 373 -13.21 -8.24 -27.69
N VAL A 374 -14.16 -8.51 -28.58
CA VAL A 374 -14.18 -7.95 -29.94
C VAL A 374 -14.24 -6.42 -29.87
N ALA A 375 -15.13 -5.85 -29.04
CA ALA A 375 -15.23 -4.42 -28.84
C ALA A 375 -13.94 -3.84 -28.24
N ALA A 376 -13.36 -4.49 -27.22
CA ALA A 376 -12.08 -4.07 -26.64
C ALA A 376 -10.95 -4.08 -27.69
N ASN A 377 -10.88 -5.08 -28.57
CA ASN A 377 -9.91 -5.09 -29.67
C ASN A 377 -10.12 -3.93 -30.63
N ALA A 378 -11.36 -3.60 -30.99
CA ALA A 378 -11.65 -2.48 -31.86
C ALA A 378 -11.16 -1.15 -31.25
N VAL A 379 -11.42 -0.94 -29.95
CA VAL A 379 -10.93 0.22 -29.20
C VAL A 379 -9.40 0.27 -29.19
N LEU A 380 -8.74 -0.86 -28.88
CA LEU A 380 -7.26 -0.93 -28.81
C LEU A 380 -6.60 -0.81 -30.19
N ALA A 381 -7.20 -1.34 -31.24
CA ALA A 381 -6.69 -1.29 -32.62
C ALA A 381 -6.59 0.14 -33.16
N ASN A 382 -7.47 1.04 -32.69
CA ASN A 382 -7.43 2.46 -33.03
C ASN A 382 -6.25 3.22 -32.39
N THR A 383 -5.43 2.55 -31.58
CA THR A 383 -4.32 3.18 -30.84
C THR A 383 -2.93 2.76 -31.30
N GLN A 384 -2.72 2.66 -32.62
CA GLN A 384 -1.44 2.25 -33.24
C GLN A 384 -0.22 3.10 -32.79
N THR A 385 -0.44 4.28 -32.21
CA THR A 385 0.62 5.17 -31.70
C THR A 385 0.88 5.04 -30.19
N SER A 386 0.16 4.18 -29.48
CA SER A 386 0.33 3.99 -28.03
C SER A 386 1.71 3.42 -27.72
N LYS A 387 2.37 4.00 -26.71
CA LYS A 387 3.57 3.42 -26.12
C LYS A 387 3.21 2.21 -25.25
N GLU A 388 2.04 2.27 -24.61
CA GLU A 388 1.55 1.24 -23.72
C GLU A 388 0.05 1.02 -23.96
N ALA A 389 -0.31 -0.22 -24.28
CA ALA A 389 -1.67 -0.69 -24.46
C ALA A 389 -1.90 -1.88 -23.53
N VAL A 390 -2.80 -1.70 -22.57
CA VAL A 390 -3.07 -2.66 -21.48
C VAL A 390 -4.49 -3.18 -21.61
N LEU A 391 -4.64 -4.50 -21.62
CA LEU A 391 -5.91 -5.20 -21.50
C LEU A 391 -5.88 -6.04 -20.22
N ALA A 392 -6.82 -5.79 -19.32
CA ALA A 392 -7.03 -6.57 -18.12
C ALA A 392 -8.42 -7.19 -18.12
N VAL A 393 -8.49 -8.51 -18.01
CA VAL A 393 -9.74 -9.27 -17.92
C VAL A 393 -9.89 -9.73 -16.47
N GLY A 394 -10.99 -9.35 -15.82
CA GLY A 394 -11.28 -9.64 -14.42
C GLY A 394 -11.31 -11.14 -14.06
N PRO A 395 -11.28 -11.47 -12.76
CA PRO A 395 -11.43 -12.84 -12.29
C PRO A 395 -12.82 -13.38 -12.64
N ARG A 396 -12.94 -14.69 -12.91
CA ARG A 396 -14.22 -15.36 -13.21
C ARG A 396 -14.20 -16.84 -12.89
N ASP A 397 -15.38 -17.43 -12.73
CA ASP A 397 -15.56 -18.89 -12.65
C ASP A 397 -15.52 -19.60 -14.01
N ARG A 398 -15.75 -18.87 -15.12
CA ARG A 398 -15.87 -19.45 -16.47
C ARG A 398 -14.68 -19.09 -17.35
N ALA A 399 -14.34 -20.00 -18.26
CA ALA A 399 -13.27 -19.79 -19.21
C ALA A 399 -13.59 -18.66 -20.20
N VAL A 400 -12.61 -17.80 -20.44
CA VAL A 400 -12.71 -16.69 -21.39
C VAL A 400 -12.38 -17.17 -22.80
N ASP A 401 -13.09 -16.63 -23.80
CA ASP A 401 -12.74 -16.88 -25.19
C ASP A 401 -11.57 -16.00 -25.64
N THR A 402 -10.37 -16.40 -25.26
CA THR A 402 -9.12 -15.71 -25.60
C THR A 402 -8.86 -15.62 -27.10
N ASP A 403 -9.51 -16.43 -27.93
CA ASP A 403 -9.39 -16.32 -29.39
C ASP A 403 -9.99 -15.03 -29.94
N ALA A 404 -10.91 -14.45 -29.18
CA ALA A 404 -11.43 -13.12 -29.43
C ALA A 404 -10.45 -11.99 -29.06
N ILE A 405 -9.19 -12.26 -28.65
CA ILE A 405 -8.16 -11.23 -28.41
C ILE A 405 -7.18 -11.23 -29.59
N THR A 406 -7.33 -10.28 -30.50
CA THR A 406 -6.56 -10.20 -31.76
C THR A 406 -5.74 -8.93 -31.90
N CYS A 407 -5.74 -8.07 -30.89
CA CYS A 407 -5.10 -6.76 -30.95
C CYS A 407 -3.56 -6.83 -30.89
N THR A 408 -2.90 -6.75 -32.05
CA THR A 408 -1.44 -6.88 -32.17
C THR A 408 -0.64 -5.73 -31.59
N THR A 409 -1.26 -4.59 -31.25
CA THR A 409 -0.61 -3.43 -30.62
C THR A 409 -0.50 -3.58 -29.09
N LEU A 410 -1.10 -4.62 -28.51
CA LEU A 410 -1.12 -4.85 -27.08
C LEU A 410 0.30 -5.06 -26.51
N THR A 411 0.64 -4.32 -25.47
CA THR A 411 1.95 -4.44 -24.78
C THR A 411 1.83 -5.15 -23.44
N VAL A 412 0.67 -5.05 -22.77
CA VAL A 412 0.41 -5.70 -21.48
C VAL A 412 -0.93 -6.43 -21.52
N LEU A 413 -0.92 -7.70 -21.17
CA LEU A 413 -2.12 -8.53 -21.03
C LEU A 413 -2.20 -9.08 -19.61
N THR A 414 -3.37 -8.95 -18.99
CA THR A 414 -3.68 -9.64 -17.73
C THR A 414 -5.01 -10.36 -17.90
N VAL A 415 -5.04 -11.67 -17.65
CA VAL A 415 -6.23 -12.49 -17.69
C VAL A 415 -6.34 -13.19 -16.36
N ASN A 416 -7.34 -12.82 -15.57
CA ASN A 416 -7.56 -13.41 -14.24
C ASN A 416 -8.63 -14.53 -14.25
N SER A 417 -9.10 -14.89 -15.45
CA SER A 417 -10.11 -15.92 -15.66
C SER A 417 -9.49 -17.27 -16.08
N PRO A 418 -10.19 -18.40 -15.83
CA PRO A 418 -9.83 -19.73 -16.31
C PRO A 418 -9.39 -19.72 -17.78
N THR A 419 -8.15 -20.06 -18.04
CA THR A 419 -7.62 -20.06 -19.41
C THR A 419 -6.89 -21.36 -19.67
N SER A 420 -7.22 -22.05 -20.76
CA SER A 420 -6.52 -23.28 -21.10
C SER A 420 -5.09 -22.99 -21.57
N VAL A 421 -4.21 -23.95 -21.34
CA VAL A 421 -2.83 -23.98 -21.83
C VAL A 421 -2.70 -23.61 -23.31
N ASP A 422 -3.46 -24.28 -24.20
CA ASP A 422 -3.37 -24.05 -25.65
C ASP A 422 -3.76 -22.61 -26.02
N LYS A 423 -4.74 -22.06 -25.31
CA LYS A 423 -5.20 -20.69 -25.46
C LYS A 423 -4.13 -19.67 -25.03
N VAL A 424 -3.39 -19.95 -23.95
CA VAL A 424 -2.25 -19.11 -23.53
C VAL A 424 -1.17 -19.07 -24.60
N LEU A 425 -0.77 -20.23 -25.13
CA LEU A 425 0.25 -20.31 -26.19
C LEU A 425 -0.21 -19.61 -27.47
N GLY A 426 -1.44 -19.87 -27.90
CA GLY A 426 -2.04 -19.21 -29.06
C GLY A 426 -2.11 -17.68 -28.91
N LEU A 427 -2.37 -17.18 -27.69
CA LEU A 427 -2.32 -15.74 -27.41
C LEU A 427 -0.91 -15.16 -27.54
N ILE A 428 0.08 -15.77 -26.90
CA ILE A 428 1.47 -15.26 -26.94
C ILE A 428 1.99 -15.25 -28.38
N GLY A 429 1.70 -16.30 -29.16
CA GLY A 429 2.09 -16.38 -30.56
C GLY A 429 1.37 -15.37 -31.48
N ARG A 430 0.13 -14.98 -31.17
CA ARG A 430 -0.63 -13.99 -31.96
C ARG A 430 -0.32 -12.53 -31.62
N LEU A 431 0.30 -12.27 -30.46
CA LEU A 431 0.51 -10.92 -29.93
C LEU A 431 2.00 -10.54 -29.95
N PRO A 432 2.55 -10.10 -31.11
CA PRO A 432 4.00 -9.92 -31.28
C PRO A 432 4.58 -8.77 -30.44
N ASN A 433 3.77 -7.77 -30.08
CA ASN A 433 4.22 -6.63 -29.27
C ASN A 433 4.05 -6.82 -27.77
N LEU A 434 3.55 -7.99 -27.33
CA LEU A 434 3.31 -8.26 -25.92
C LEU A 434 4.64 -8.26 -25.15
N VAL A 435 4.79 -7.37 -24.17
CA VAL A 435 5.98 -7.26 -23.31
C VAL A 435 5.76 -7.94 -21.98
N THR A 436 4.53 -7.84 -21.45
CA THR A 436 4.14 -8.43 -20.17
C THR A 436 2.84 -9.18 -20.32
N ALA A 437 2.81 -10.42 -19.84
CA ALA A 437 1.61 -11.23 -19.82
C ALA A 437 1.42 -11.83 -18.43
N ALA A 438 0.19 -11.77 -17.92
CA ALA A 438 -0.17 -12.41 -16.67
C ALA A 438 -1.44 -13.23 -16.86
N PHE A 439 -1.36 -14.52 -16.55
CA PHE A 439 -2.48 -15.45 -16.58
C PHE A 439 -2.66 -16.02 -15.17
N GLN A 440 -3.77 -15.66 -14.54
CA GLN A 440 -4.20 -16.23 -13.26
C GLN A 440 -5.30 -17.25 -13.57
N ASN A 441 -5.26 -18.40 -12.88
CA ASN A 441 -6.16 -19.54 -13.12
C ASN A 441 -5.94 -20.24 -14.47
N VAL A 442 -4.70 -20.59 -14.81
CA VAL A 442 -4.44 -21.45 -15.97
C VAL A 442 -4.98 -22.86 -15.67
N CYS A 443 -5.92 -23.33 -16.50
CA CYS A 443 -6.60 -24.62 -16.37
C CYS A 443 -6.09 -25.63 -17.41
N LEU A 444 -6.27 -26.91 -17.12
CA LEU A 444 -6.13 -27.95 -18.13
C LEU A 444 -7.37 -28.00 -19.01
N GLY A 445 -7.25 -27.46 -20.22
CA GLY A 445 -8.06 -28.00 -21.32
C GLY A 445 -7.55 -29.41 -21.69
N PRO A 446 -8.23 -30.11 -22.61
CA PRO A 446 -7.60 -31.19 -23.36
C PRO A 446 -6.43 -30.56 -24.11
N VAL A 447 -5.24 -30.57 -23.51
CA VAL A 447 -4.02 -30.10 -24.15
C VAL A 447 -3.89 -30.90 -25.43
N GLN A 448 -3.99 -30.23 -26.59
CA GLN A 448 -3.71 -30.90 -27.85
C GLN A 448 -2.33 -31.53 -27.70
N ALA A 449 -2.17 -32.76 -28.17
CA ALA A 449 -0.96 -33.57 -28.05
C ALA A 449 0.29 -32.96 -28.73
N ASP A 450 0.22 -31.69 -29.15
CA ASP A 450 1.15 -30.97 -30.00
C ASP A 450 2.17 -30.11 -29.25
N ILE A 451 2.06 -29.91 -27.93
CA ILE A 451 3.19 -29.43 -27.11
C ILE A 451 4.18 -30.59 -26.89
N SER A 452 4.70 -31.12 -27.99
CA SER A 452 5.82 -32.05 -27.96
C SER A 452 7.09 -31.21 -27.78
N ILE A 453 7.63 -31.24 -26.57
CA ILE A 453 9.00 -30.78 -26.37
C ILE A 453 9.88 -31.89 -26.96
N PRO A 454 10.61 -31.63 -28.07
CA PRO A 454 11.34 -32.66 -28.79
C PRO A 454 12.33 -33.32 -27.85
N GLY A 455 12.28 -34.64 -27.68
CA GLY A 455 13.10 -35.31 -26.67
C GLY A 455 14.62 -35.05 -26.82
N PRO A 456 15.44 -35.43 -25.83
CA PRO A 456 16.89 -35.18 -25.83
C PRO A 456 17.62 -35.70 -27.08
N ARG A 457 17.05 -36.69 -27.76
CA ARG A 457 17.61 -37.32 -28.97
C ARG A 457 16.96 -36.85 -30.27
N ASP A 458 15.91 -36.05 -30.21
CA ASP A 458 15.23 -35.50 -31.39
C ASP A 458 16.01 -34.30 -31.91
N SER A 459 16.38 -34.28 -33.20
CA SER A 459 17.09 -33.17 -33.82
C SER A 459 16.23 -31.92 -34.02
N ARG A 460 14.91 -32.02 -33.83
CA ARG A 460 13.97 -30.90 -34.01
C ARG A 460 14.16 -29.89 -32.88
N LEU A 461 14.29 -28.61 -33.25
CA LEU A 461 14.26 -27.48 -32.32
C LEU A 461 12.85 -26.89 -32.29
N VAL A 462 12.44 -26.44 -31.10
CA VAL A 462 11.27 -25.59 -30.93
C VAL A 462 11.60 -24.25 -31.58
N ALA A 463 10.78 -23.85 -32.55
CA ALA A 463 10.96 -22.57 -33.22
C ALA A 463 10.75 -21.42 -32.22
N PRO A 464 11.54 -20.33 -32.30
CA PRO A 464 11.30 -19.15 -31.48
C PRO A 464 9.95 -18.53 -31.87
N LEU A 465 9.17 -18.14 -30.85
CA LEU A 465 7.98 -17.33 -31.03
C LEU A 465 8.39 -15.90 -31.37
N ASP A 466 7.74 -15.31 -32.36
CA ASP A 466 7.90 -13.91 -32.71
C ASP A 466 7.14 -13.04 -31.70
N THR A 467 7.74 -12.84 -30.53
CA THR A 467 7.17 -12.07 -29.43
C THR A 467 8.23 -11.23 -28.73
N LYS A 468 7.83 -10.07 -28.21
CA LYS A 468 8.66 -9.18 -27.37
C LYS A 468 8.55 -9.49 -25.87
N LEU A 469 7.96 -10.64 -25.51
CA LEU A 469 7.61 -10.98 -24.14
C LEU A 469 8.86 -11.01 -23.25
N ARG A 470 8.86 -10.21 -22.19
CA ARG A 470 9.96 -10.10 -21.21
C ARG A 470 9.56 -10.58 -19.82
N ALA A 471 8.27 -10.47 -19.49
CA ALA A 471 7.73 -10.79 -18.19
C ALA A 471 6.47 -11.65 -18.34
N LEU A 472 6.48 -12.82 -17.71
CA LEU A 472 5.36 -13.76 -17.76
C LEU A 472 4.97 -14.20 -16.34
N VAL A 473 3.69 -14.06 -16.00
CA VAL A 473 3.07 -14.68 -14.82
C VAL A 473 2.16 -15.82 -15.26
N LEU A 474 2.40 -17.03 -14.76
CA LEU A 474 1.51 -18.18 -14.91
C LEU A 474 1.16 -18.74 -13.54
N LEU A 475 -0.08 -18.50 -13.09
CA LEU A 475 -0.60 -19.06 -11.84
C LEU A 475 -1.72 -20.05 -12.18
N GLY A 476 -1.59 -21.28 -11.70
CA GLY A 476 -2.66 -22.29 -11.78
C GLY A 476 -3.86 -21.93 -10.91
N ALA A 477 -4.96 -22.65 -11.09
CA ALA A 477 -6.11 -22.56 -10.17
C ALA A 477 -5.68 -22.95 -8.75
N TRP A 478 -6.17 -22.23 -7.74
CA TRP A 478 -5.67 -22.31 -6.36
C TRP A 478 -5.97 -23.65 -5.67
N ASP A 479 -6.88 -24.45 -6.23
CA ASP A 479 -7.45 -25.64 -5.59
C ASP A 479 -6.98 -26.99 -6.17
N GLU A 480 -6.14 -27.00 -7.22
CA GLU A 480 -5.70 -28.24 -7.86
C GLU A 480 -4.16 -28.41 -7.78
N PRO A 481 -3.66 -29.63 -7.46
CA PRO A 481 -2.23 -29.93 -7.56
C PRO A 481 -1.78 -29.63 -8.99
N LEU A 482 -0.70 -28.84 -9.13
CA LEU A 482 -0.31 -28.30 -10.43
C LEU A 482 -0.17 -29.42 -11.46
N PRO A 483 -0.97 -29.37 -12.52
CA PRO A 483 -0.97 -30.45 -13.48
C PRO A 483 0.21 -30.33 -14.45
N ILE A 484 0.85 -31.47 -14.74
CA ILE A 484 1.98 -31.67 -15.66
C ILE A 484 1.96 -30.74 -16.91
N PRO A 485 0.81 -30.47 -17.56
CA PRO A 485 0.76 -29.59 -18.72
C PRO A 485 1.10 -28.11 -18.49
N VAL A 486 0.81 -27.52 -17.32
CA VAL A 486 1.24 -26.11 -17.04
C VAL A 486 2.76 -26.02 -17.02
N VAL A 487 3.42 -27.07 -16.52
CA VAL A 487 4.87 -27.19 -16.55
C VAL A 487 5.37 -27.32 -17.98
N GLN A 488 4.76 -28.17 -18.80
CA GLN A 488 5.13 -28.32 -20.21
C GLN A 488 4.99 -27.01 -21.01
N VAL A 489 4.00 -26.18 -20.70
CA VAL A 489 3.85 -24.84 -21.28
C VAL A 489 4.96 -23.90 -20.86
N ALA A 490 5.22 -23.79 -19.56
CA ALA A 490 6.30 -22.95 -19.07
C ALA A 490 7.64 -23.37 -19.71
N ARG A 491 7.85 -24.69 -19.82
CA ARG A 491 9.00 -25.28 -20.51
C ARG A 491 9.07 -24.84 -21.98
N TYR A 492 8.01 -25.08 -22.74
CA TYR A 492 7.92 -24.68 -24.14
C TYR A 492 8.19 -23.17 -24.33
N LEU A 493 7.63 -22.31 -23.48
CA LEU A 493 7.81 -20.86 -23.54
C LEU A 493 9.24 -20.43 -23.21
N MET A 494 9.92 -21.09 -22.27
CA MET A 494 11.32 -20.81 -21.98
C MET A 494 12.25 -21.18 -23.15
N LEU A 495 11.93 -22.25 -23.89
CA LEU A 495 12.68 -22.62 -25.10
C LEU A 495 12.36 -21.68 -26.27
N SER A 496 11.10 -21.28 -26.41
CA SER A 496 10.61 -20.55 -27.58
C SER A 496 10.64 -19.02 -27.44
N VAL A 497 10.84 -18.46 -26.25
CA VAL A 497 10.86 -16.99 -26.02
C VAL A 497 12.23 -16.53 -25.49
N PRO A 498 13.19 -16.20 -26.37
CA PRO A 498 14.55 -15.79 -25.95
C PRO A 498 14.59 -14.48 -25.15
N THR A 499 13.57 -13.62 -25.29
CA THR A 499 13.49 -12.32 -24.62
C THR A 499 12.98 -12.39 -23.19
N LEU A 500 12.56 -13.57 -22.71
CA LEU A 500 11.96 -13.74 -21.40
C LEU A 500 13.00 -13.50 -20.28
N THR A 501 12.86 -12.40 -19.55
CA THR A 501 13.77 -11.98 -18.46
C THR A 501 13.19 -12.23 -17.06
N TRP A 502 11.87 -12.36 -16.95
CA TRP A 502 11.16 -12.54 -15.70
C TRP A 502 10.04 -13.55 -15.89
N LEU A 503 10.06 -14.60 -15.08
CA LEU A 503 9.05 -15.64 -15.06
C LEU A 503 8.59 -15.82 -13.62
N CYS A 504 7.31 -15.63 -13.37
CA CYS A 504 6.67 -15.91 -12.09
C CYS A 504 5.70 -17.07 -12.30
N THR A 505 6.03 -18.20 -11.68
CA THR A 505 5.22 -19.41 -11.70
C THR A 505 5.05 -19.91 -10.28
N ILE A 506 4.17 -20.89 -10.08
CA ILE A 506 4.03 -21.56 -8.79
C ILE A 506 5.21 -22.55 -8.59
N PRO A 507 5.74 -22.72 -7.36
CA PRO A 507 6.81 -23.63 -6.87
C PRO A 507 7.14 -24.94 -7.58
N THR A 508 6.15 -25.67 -8.09
CA THR A 508 6.29 -27.08 -8.52
C THR A 508 7.11 -27.23 -9.80
N LEU A 509 7.52 -26.13 -10.43
CA LEU A 509 8.38 -26.10 -11.62
C LEU A 509 9.88 -26.34 -11.33
N ASN A 510 10.35 -26.23 -10.08
CA ASN A 510 11.79 -26.26 -9.78
C ASN A 510 12.52 -27.55 -10.23
N PRO A 511 12.03 -28.78 -9.97
CA PRO A 511 12.71 -30.01 -10.44
C PRO A 511 12.69 -30.17 -11.96
N LEU A 512 11.77 -29.47 -12.63
CA LEU A 512 11.46 -29.61 -14.05
C LEU A 512 12.16 -28.54 -14.90
N LEU A 513 12.52 -27.39 -14.31
CA LEU A 513 13.48 -26.43 -14.85
C LEU A 513 14.87 -27.05 -14.95
N ASP A 514 15.26 -27.85 -13.95
CA ASP A 514 16.51 -28.61 -13.97
C ASP A 514 16.58 -29.49 -15.23
N GLU A 515 15.61 -30.39 -15.42
CA GLU A 515 15.57 -31.29 -16.59
C GLU A 515 15.53 -30.52 -17.93
N LEU A 516 14.74 -29.44 -18.03
CA LEU A 516 14.65 -28.65 -19.26
C LEU A 516 16.02 -28.09 -19.65
N VAL A 517 16.71 -27.43 -18.73
CA VAL A 517 17.95 -26.78 -19.13
C VAL A 517 19.10 -27.79 -19.25
N CYS A 518 19.05 -28.92 -18.53
CA CYS A 518 19.96 -30.07 -18.74
C CYS A 518 19.85 -30.64 -20.16
N VAL A 519 18.63 -30.79 -20.67
CA VAL A 519 18.38 -31.43 -21.98
C VAL A 519 18.58 -30.47 -23.15
N TYR A 520 18.28 -29.18 -22.96
CA TYR A 520 18.15 -28.23 -24.07
C TYR A 520 19.22 -27.12 -24.10
N SER A 521 20.05 -26.93 -23.07
CA SER A 521 21.06 -25.84 -23.04
C SER A 521 21.97 -25.85 -24.27
N GLU A 522 22.51 -27.01 -24.68
CA GLU A 522 23.37 -27.13 -25.86
C GLU A 522 22.71 -26.66 -27.17
N ARG A 523 21.37 -26.71 -27.22
CA ARG A 523 20.57 -26.50 -28.42
C ARG A 523 20.00 -25.08 -28.54
N TYR A 524 19.82 -24.38 -27.42
CA TYR A 524 19.26 -23.03 -27.41
C TYR A 524 20.25 -22.06 -26.82
N GLN A 525 20.81 -21.19 -27.67
CA GLN A 525 21.89 -20.26 -27.28
C GLN A 525 21.50 -19.31 -26.15
N HIS A 526 20.23 -18.95 -26.00
CA HIS A 526 19.80 -18.09 -24.88
C HIS A 526 19.76 -18.82 -23.52
N LEU A 527 19.85 -20.15 -23.53
CA LEU A 527 20.05 -21.01 -22.36
C LEU A 527 21.53 -21.41 -22.17
N ASN A 528 22.36 -21.14 -23.17
CA ASN A 528 23.73 -21.60 -23.25
C ASN A 528 24.67 -20.40 -23.05
N SER A 529 25.38 -20.35 -21.93
CA SER A 529 26.53 -19.44 -21.85
C SER A 529 27.78 -20.19 -21.38
N GLY A 530 28.41 -20.89 -22.32
CA GLY A 530 29.86 -21.10 -22.37
C GLY A 530 30.53 -21.89 -21.23
N GLY A 531 29.76 -22.60 -20.40
CA GLY A 531 30.27 -23.43 -19.31
C GLY A 531 30.42 -24.91 -19.65
N SER A 532 31.13 -25.65 -18.81
CA SER A 532 31.31 -27.11 -18.90
C SER A 532 29.98 -27.88 -19.07
N PRO A 533 29.94 -29.11 -19.62
CA PRO A 533 28.72 -29.88 -19.93
C PRO A 533 27.89 -30.33 -18.70
N GLN A 534 28.10 -29.73 -17.53
CA GLN A 534 27.30 -29.91 -16.31
C GLN A 534 26.89 -28.56 -15.69
N GLU A 535 27.06 -27.44 -16.39
CA GLU A 535 26.78 -26.10 -15.88
C GLU A 535 25.82 -25.35 -16.81
N ILE A 536 24.67 -24.98 -16.25
CA ILE A 536 23.58 -24.28 -16.91
C ILE A 536 23.66 -22.82 -16.48
N THR A 537 23.68 -21.87 -17.42
CA THR A 537 23.85 -20.47 -17.04
C THR A 537 22.67 -19.61 -17.47
N PHE A 538 22.15 -18.77 -16.56
CA PHE A 538 21.10 -17.79 -16.82
C PHE A 538 21.70 -16.36 -16.86
N PRO A 539 22.29 -15.93 -18.00
CA PRO A 539 23.06 -14.69 -18.07
C PRO A 539 22.22 -13.42 -17.90
N SER A 540 20.92 -13.46 -18.18
CA SER A 540 20.06 -12.27 -18.14
C SER A 540 19.25 -12.11 -16.85
N LEU A 541 19.25 -13.13 -15.97
CA LEU A 541 18.40 -13.15 -14.79
C LEU A 541 18.98 -12.29 -13.66
N ARG A 542 18.27 -11.22 -13.26
CA ARG A 542 18.68 -10.31 -12.18
C ARG A 542 17.95 -10.53 -10.86
N GLU A 543 16.73 -11.06 -10.91
CA GLU A 543 15.94 -11.35 -9.71
C GLU A 543 15.33 -12.75 -9.84
N LEU A 544 15.50 -13.57 -8.81
CA LEU A 544 14.93 -14.91 -8.72
C LEU A 544 14.05 -14.99 -7.48
N ARG A 545 12.79 -15.41 -7.66
CA ARG A 545 11.85 -15.67 -6.57
C ARG A 545 11.42 -17.13 -6.59
N LEU A 546 11.70 -17.83 -5.50
CA LEU A 546 11.32 -19.20 -5.26
C LEU A 546 10.34 -19.20 -4.08
N SER A 547 9.19 -19.83 -4.22
CA SER A 547 8.25 -20.09 -3.12
C SER A 547 7.86 -21.57 -3.10
N ASP A 548 7.29 -22.07 -2.00
CA ASP A 548 6.80 -23.45 -1.81
C ASP A 548 5.27 -23.50 -1.66
N CYS A 549 4.64 -24.59 -2.14
CA CYS A 549 3.22 -24.93 -1.99
C CYS A 549 3.02 -26.38 -1.53
N SER A 550 4.00 -26.99 -0.84
CA SER A 550 3.88 -28.35 -0.26
C SER A 550 2.82 -28.41 0.87
N ARG A 551 1.54 -28.38 0.50
CA ARG A 551 0.42 -28.90 1.31
C ARG A 551 0.02 -30.32 0.92
N GLY A 552 0.63 -30.89 -0.11
CA GLY A 552 0.43 -32.29 -0.49
C GLY A 552 1.21 -33.21 0.44
N GLY A 553 0.57 -33.68 1.52
CA GLY A 553 1.10 -34.68 2.46
C GLY A 553 1.29 -36.07 1.86
N GLY A 554 2.08 -36.18 0.79
CA GLY A 554 2.50 -37.43 0.17
C GLY A 554 3.94 -37.77 0.55
N SER A 555 4.14 -38.28 1.77
CA SER A 555 5.36 -39.02 2.11
C SER A 555 5.35 -40.33 1.30
N GLY A 556 5.84 -40.29 0.07
CA GLY A 556 5.83 -41.45 -0.81
C GLY A 556 6.84 -41.34 -1.93
N VAL A 557 7.80 -42.27 -1.92
CA VAL A 557 8.84 -42.52 -2.93
C VAL A 557 10.11 -41.66 -2.79
N GLY A 558 11.01 -42.16 -1.94
CA GLY A 558 12.43 -41.88 -2.07
C GLY A 558 12.93 -42.42 -3.41
N ALA A 559 13.03 -41.55 -4.41
CA ALA A 559 13.86 -41.78 -5.57
C ALA A 559 15.29 -41.34 -5.21
N GLN A 560 16.08 -42.26 -4.65
CA GLN A 560 17.53 -42.11 -4.66
C GLN A 560 18.00 -42.18 -6.12
N SER A 561 18.10 -41.01 -6.76
CA SER A 561 18.83 -40.83 -8.02
C SER A 561 20.30 -41.12 -7.77
N GLN A 562 20.73 -42.37 -8.01
CA GLN A 562 22.14 -42.77 -8.03
C GLN A 562 22.89 -42.04 -9.17
N ASP A 563 23.96 -41.33 -8.80
CA ASP A 563 25.20 -41.05 -9.56
C ASP A 563 25.14 -40.56 -11.03
N GLY A 564 24.03 -39.98 -11.50
CA GLY A 564 24.03 -39.14 -12.71
C GLY A 564 24.55 -37.73 -12.38
N GLY A 565 25.71 -37.34 -12.95
CA GLY A 565 26.41 -36.07 -12.66
C GLY A 565 25.48 -34.87 -12.39
N ALA A 566 25.53 -34.34 -11.17
CA ALA A 566 24.63 -33.29 -10.71
C ALA A 566 24.95 -31.96 -11.41
N TRP A 567 23.99 -31.48 -12.22
CA TRP A 567 24.08 -30.20 -12.91
C TRP A 567 24.11 -29.01 -11.93
N ARG A 568 24.81 -27.95 -12.32
CA ARG A 568 24.94 -26.68 -11.59
C ARG A 568 24.21 -25.56 -12.33
N PHE A 569 23.43 -24.72 -11.64
CA PHE A 569 22.72 -23.56 -12.21
C PHE A 569 23.46 -22.26 -11.90
N HIS A 570 24.22 -21.75 -12.84
CA HIS A 570 24.95 -20.49 -12.73
C HIS A 570 24.08 -19.28 -13.03
N PHE A 571 24.03 -18.33 -12.10
CA PHE A 571 23.29 -17.07 -12.25
C PHE A 571 24.25 -15.86 -12.20
N PRO A 572 25.07 -15.62 -13.24
CA PRO A 572 26.22 -14.71 -13.17
C PRO A 572 25.86 -13.24 -12.91
N ASN A 573 24.61 -12.84 -13.21
CA ASN A 573 24.12 -11.47 -13.05
C ASN A 573 22.98 -11.34 -12.02
N LEU A 574 22.79 -12.34 -11.16
CA LEU A 574 21.73 -12.29 -10.15
C LEU A 574 22.02 -11.24 -9.08
N GLU A 575 21.15 -10.25 -8.95
CA GLU A 575 21.28 -9.18 -7.95
C GLU A 575 20.45 -9.49 -6.70
N THR A 576 19.29 -10.14 -6.86
CA THR A 576 18.34 -10.42 -5.78
C THR A 576 17.82 -11.86 -5.81
N LEU A 577 17.85 -12.53 -4.66
CA LEU A 577 17.24 -13.85 -4.45
C LEU A 577 16.22 -13.78 -3.31
N HIS A 578 14.97 -14.13 -3.60
CA HIS A 578 13.94 -14.39 -2.60
C HIS A 578 13.58 -15.88 -2.62
N ALA A 579 13.68 -16.54 -1.48
CA ALA A 579 13.43 -17.96 -1.29
C ALA A 579 12.44 -18.14 -0.14
N TYR A 580 11.30 -18.80 -0.38
CA TYR A 580 10.27 -19.06 0.62
C TYR A 580 9.90 -20.55 0.61
N PHE A 581 10.23 -21.32 1.66
CA PHE A 581 10.03 -22.78 1.66
C PHE A 581 9.45 -23.28 2.97
N SER A 582 8.35 -24.03 2.94
CA SER A 582 7.70 -24.49 4.19
C SER A 582 8.31 -25.79 4.73
N LEU A 583 8.59 -26.78 3.86
CA LEU A 583 8.92 -28.13 4.33
C LEU A 583 10.14 -28.75 3.64
N ASP A 584 10.21 -28.71 2.30
CA ASP A 584 11.21 -29.48 1.55
C ASP A 584 12.35 -28.62 0.95
N PRO A 585 13.61 -29.12 0.97
CA PRO A 585 14.73 -28.45 0.33
C PRO A 585 14.51 -28.29 -1.18
N CYS A 586 14.88 -27.13 -1.71
CA CYS A 586 14.77 -26.83 -3.12
C CYS A 586 16.01 -27.36 -3.85
N SER A 587 15.84 -28.41 -4.66
CA SER A 587 16.93 -29.01 -5.45
C SER A 587 17.68 -27.99 -6.33
N LEU A 588 16.96 -26.95 -6.79
CA LEU A 588 17.53 -25.87 -7.59
C LEU A 588 18.50 -25.02 -6.77
N LEU A 589 18.20 -24.74 -5.49
CA LEU A 589 19.12 -24.01 -4.62
C LEU A 589 20.39 -24.82 -4.36
N ASP A 590 20.28 -26.11 -4.05
CA ASP A 590 21.43 -26.97 -3.76
C ASP A 590 22.42 -27.05 -4.95
N ARG A 591 21.90 -26.81 -6.16
CA ARG A 591 22.64 -26.82 -7.42
C ARG A 591 23.01 -25.43 -7.92
N ALA A 592 22.57 -24.35 -7.26
CA ALA A 592 22.80 -22.99 -7.73
C ALA A 592 24.25 -22.53 -7.53
N VAL A 593 24.90 -22.08 -8.61
CA VAL A 593 26.13 -21.31 -8.62
C VAL A 593 25.74 -19.82 -8.66
N LEU A 594 25.75 -19.21 -7.48
CA LEU A 594 25.42 -17.79 -7.31
C LEU A 594 26.61 -16.91 -7.73
N PRO A 595 26.37 -15.68 -8.21
CA PRO A 595 27.46 -14.79 -8.62
C PRO A 595 28.23 -14.34 -7.39
N SER A 596 29.53 -14.07 -7.51
CA SER A 596 30.39 -13.72 -6.36
C SER A 596 29.89 -12.54 -5.49
N ARG A 597 29.01 -11.68 -6.04
CA ARG A 597 28.37 -10.56 -5.35
C ARG A 597 26.88 -10.47 -5.67
N MET A 598 26.06 -10.19 -4.67
CA MET A 598 24.63 -9.88 -4.83
C MET A 598 24.24 -8.67 -3.95
N ASP A 599 23.12 -8.00 -4.27
CA ASP A 599 22.61 -6.94 -3.39
C ASP A 599 21.81 -7.54 -2.23
N THR A 600 20.88 -8.46 -2.51
CA THR A 600 19.92 -8.94 -1.51
C THR A 600 19.67 -10.45 -1.58
N ILE A 601 19.77 -11.13 -0.44
CA ILE A 601 19.26 -12.49 -0.24
C ILE A 601 18.20 -12.47 0.86
N LYS A 602 17.02 -13.01 0.58
CA LYS A 602 15.96 -13.25 1.56
C LYS A 602 15.55 -14.71 1.52
N ILE A 603 15.71 -15.42 2.63
CA ILE A 603 15.29 -16.80 2.76
C ILE A 603 14.30 -16.87 3.91
N SER A 604 13.10 -17.39 3.65
CA SER A 604 12.08 -17.65 4.66
C SER A 604 11.76 -19.13 4.60
N ALA A 605 12.35 -19.93 5.47
CA ALA A 605 12.36 -21.36 5.26
C ALA A 605 12.23 -22.20 6.53
N GLY A 606 11.76 -23.45 6.37
CA GLY A 606 11.79 -24.49 7.39
C GLY A 606 13.19 -25.09 7.62
N PRO A 607 13.35 -25.95 8.65
CA PRO A 607 14.65 -26.47 9.10
C PRO A 607 15.47 -27.21 8.05
N ALA A 608 14.83 -28.06 7.23
CA ALA A 608 15.53 -28.88 6.22
C ALA A 608 16.18 -28.01 5.14
N VAL A 609 15.44 -27.01 4.65
CA VAL A 609 15.93 -26.05 3.65
C VAL A 609 17.06 -25.20 4.24
N LEU A 610 16.91 -24.71 5.47
CA LEU A 610 17.97 -23.93 6.12
C LEU A 610 19.26 -24.74 6.28
N ARG A 611 19.17 -26.05 6.57
CA ARG A 611 20.34 -26.94 6.61
C ARG A 611 21.01 -27.05 5.25
N ALA A 612 20.24 -27.30 4.20
CA ALA A 612 20.75 -27.41 2.84
C ALA A 612 21.46 -26.11 2.39
N VAL A 613 20.81 -24.96 2.64
CA VAL A 613 21.39 -23.65 2.31
C VAL A 613 22.61 -23.30 3.18
N ALA A 614 22.68 -23.80 4.41
CA ALA A 614 23.85 -23.57 5.28
C ALA A 614 25.12 -24.25 4.79
N ASP A 615 24.99 -25.29 3.95
CA ASP A 615 26.11 -26.00 3.36
C ASP A 615 26.49 -25.43 1.97
N MET A 616 25.73 -24.44 1.46
CA MET A 616 26.03 -23.73 0.22
C MET A 616 27.11 -22.65 0.39
N VAL A 617 27.90 -22.44 -0.67
CA VAL A 617 28.80 -21.27 -0.77
C VAL A 617 27.97 -20.05 -1.18
N LEU A 618 27.57 -19.26 -0.19
CA LEU A 618 26.83 -18.02 -0.44
C LEU A 618 27.75 -16.88 -0.87
N PRO A 619 27.27 -15.99 -1.75
CA PRO A 619 28.08 -14.89 -2.24
C PRO A 619 28.19 -13.74 -1.25
N ALA A 620 29.09 -12.79 -1.54
CA ALA A 620 29.17 -11.55 -0.78
C ALA A 620 27.91 -10.72 -1.04
N VAL A 621 27.10 -10.49 0.00
CA VAL A 621 25.83 -9.75 -0.15
C VAL A 621 25.82 -8.45 0.65
N ARG A 622 25.06 -7.46 0.18
CA ARG A 622 24.87 -6.20 0.94
C ARG A 622 23.83 -6.38 2.04
N ARG A 623 22.76 -7.13 1.74
CA ARG A 623 21.62 -7.38 2.62
C ARG A 623 21.30 -8.88 2.65
N ILE A 624 21.23 -9.45 3.84
CA ILE A 624 20.76 -10.81 4.07
C ILE A 624 19.65 -10.82 5.11
N GLN A 625 18.57 -11.51 4.80
CA GLN A 625 17.45 -11.74 5.71
C GLN A 625 17.13 -13.23 5.75
N ILE A 626 17.16 -13.81 6.94
CA ILE A 626 16.71 -15.18 7.20
C ILE A 626 15.48 -15.11 8.09
N THR A 627 14.41 -15.78 7.68
CA THR A 627 13.18 -15.98 8.45
C THR A 627 13.00 -17.48 8.69
N ILE A 628 12.97 -17.91 9.94
CA ILE A 628 12.64 -19.29 10.31
C ILE A 628 11.11 -19.35 10.46
N MET A 629 10.46 -20.13 9.60
CA MET A 629 8.99 -20.28 9.59
C MET A 629 8.57 -21.43 10.52
N GLY A 630 7.47 -21.26 11.27
CA GLY A 630 6.88 -22.33 12.09
C GLY A 630 6.09 -23.33 11.24
N GLY A 631 6.17 -24.63 11.57
CA GLY A 631 5.38 -25.67 10.89
C GLY A 631 6.02 -27.07 10.84
N ALA A 632 7.32 -27.18 11.03
CA ALA A 632 8.04 -28.45 11.13
C ALA A 632 8.58 -28.58 12.55
N GLY A 633 7.87 -29.30 13.42
CA GLY A 633 8.02 -29.27 14.88
C GLY A 633 9.46 -29.10 15.37
N ASN A 634 9.67 -28.10 16.25
CA ASN A 634 10.88 -27.75 16.99
C ASN A 634 12.17 -28.53 16.58
N ASP A 635 12.64 -28.38 15.34
CA ASP A 635 13.92 -28.96 14.92
C ASP A 635 15.04 -28.05 15.46
N PRO A 636 15.80 -28.50 16.48
CA PRO A 636 16.82 -27.68 17.11
C PRO A 636 17.96 -27.32 16.15
N ALA A 637 18.06 -27.97 14.98
CA ALA A 637 19.09 -27.69 13.98
C ALA A 637 18.81 -26.45 13.10
N ALA A 638 17.57 -25.94 13.08
CA ALA A 638 17.20 -24.82 12.21
C ALA A 638 17.96 -23.52 12.55
N LEU A 639 18.04 -23.19 13.84
CA LEU A 639 18.69 -21.98 14.33
C LEU A 639 20.22 -22.00 14.13
N PRO A 640 20.94 -23.10 14.45
CA PRO A 640 22.33 -23.27 14.07
C PRO A 640 22.57 -23.12 12.56
N ALA A 641 21.72 -23.70 11.71
CA ALA A 641 21.84 -23.57 10.26
C ALA A 641 21.66 -22.12 9.79
N ALA A 642 20.63 -21.41 10.28
CA ALA A 642 20.45 -19.99 10.04
C ALA A 642 21.66 -19.16 10.49
N CYS A 643 22.24 -19.46 11.65
CA CYS A 643 23.43 -18.75 12.14
C CYS A 643 24.67 -19.00 11.28
N ARG A 644 24.84 -20.23 10.75
CA ARG A 644 25.91 -20.54 9.78
C ARG A 644 25.77 -19.70 8.50
N ILE A 645 24.56 -19.62 7.95
CA ILE A 645 24.23 -18.79 6.77
C ILE A 645 24.55 -17.30 7.02
N LEU A 646 24.16 -16.77 8.17
CA LEU A 646 24.39 -15.36 8.52
C LEU A 646 25.88 -15.06 8.79
N SER A 647 26.63 -16.06 9.27
CA SER A 647 28.06 -15.94 9.55
C SER A 647 28.93 -16.03 8.31
N SER A 648 28.52 -16.79 7.29
CA SER A 648 29.24 -16.89 6.01
C SER A 648 29.21 -15.58 5.21
N THR A 649 28.32 -14.65 5.54
CA THR A 649 28.11 -13.38 4.84
C THR A 649 28.67 -12.18 5.60
N ALA A 650 29.90 -12.28 6.11
CA ALA A 650 30.53 -11.31 7.00
C ALA A 650 30.66 -9.87 6.45
N ALA A 651 30.63 -9.70 5.13
CA ALA A 651 30.68 -8.39 4.46
C ALA A 651 29.33 -7.65 4.44
N SER A 652 28.24 -8.29 4.84
CA SER A 652 26.89 -7.73 4.80
C SER A 652 26.72 -6.55 5.75
N ARG A 653 26.09 -5.47 5.26
CA ARG A 653 25.78 -4.28 6.08
C ARG A 653 24.47 -4.42 6.85
N HIS A 654 23.53 -5.20 6.30
CA HIS A 654 22.23 -5.44 6.90
C HIS A 654 21.99 -6.93 7.00
N VAL A 655 22.14 -7.45 8.21
CA VAL A 655 21.97 -8.86 8.55
C VAL A 655 20.75 -8.95 9.47
N ARG A 656 19.69 -9.62 9.01
CA ARG A 656 18.43 -9.78 9.74
C ARG A 656 18.12 -11.27 9.96
N LEU A 657 17.81 -11.62 11.20
CA LEU A 657 17.22 -12.90 11.58
C LEU A 657 15.82 -12.66 12.13
N THR A 658 14.84 -13.42 11.66
CA THR A 658 13.47 -13.45 12.18
C THR A 658 13.11 -14.89 12.52
N ILE A 659 12.60 -15.15 13.71
CA ILE A 659 12.22 -16.49 14.17
C ILE A 659 10.73 -16.48 14.45
N TYR A 660 9.89 -16.99 13.55
CA TYR A 660 8.43 -16.98 13.72
C TYR A 660 7.87 -18.25 14.37
N ASP A 661 8.69 -19.27 14.58
CA ASP A 661 8.29 -20.52 15.22
C ASP A 661 8.05 -20.30 16.73
N ASP A 662 6.79 -20.34 17.14
CA ASP A 662 6.34 -20.18 18.53
C ASP A 662 6.64 -21.41 19.40
N THR A 663 7.00 -22.53 18.80
CA THR A 663 7.42 -23.75 19.52
C THR A 663 8.93 -23.79 19.77
N MET A 664 9.71 -22.93 19.10
CA MET A 664 11.16 -22.94 19.19
C MET A 664 11.65 -22.28 20.49
N THR A 665 12.41 -23.01 21.30
CA THR A 665 13.07 -22.43 22.48
C THR A 665 14.38 -21.76 22.07
N VAL A 666 14.46 -20.43 22.21
CA VAL A 666 15.67 -19.67 21.87
C VAL A 666 16.64 -19.67 23.05
N VAL A 667 17.77 -20.36 22.91
CA VAL A 667 18.87 -20.29 23.87
C VAL A 667 19.94 -19.32 23.33
N PRO A 668 20.38 -18.30 24.09
CA PRO A 668 21.36 -17.32 23.60
C PRO A 668 22.63 -17.96 23.03
N ASN A 669 23.09 -19.06 23.65
CA ASN A 669 24.27 -19.79 23.24
C ASN A 669 24.15 -20.45 21.85
N GLN A 670 22.95 -20.65 21.32
CA GLN A 670 22.73 -21.19 19.98
C GLN A 670 22.82 -20.12 18.87
N ILE A 671 22.60 -18.84 19.19
CA ILE A 671 22.72 -17.75 18.20
C ILE A 671 24.17 -17.32 18.10
N ASN A 672 24.93 -17.93 17.18
CA ASN A 672 26.32 -17.56 16.89
C ASN A 672 26.41 -16.79 15.57
N ALA A 673 26.00 -15.52 15.58
CA ALA A 673 25.97 -14.65 14.41
C ALA A 673 26.43 -13.23 14.77
N ASN A 674 27.74 -13.04 14.96
CA ASN A 674 28.32 -11.76 15.40
C ASN A 674 28.10 -10.60 14.42
N THR A 675 27.72 -10.91 13.18
CA THR A 675 27.39 -9.97 12.10
C THR A 675 25.95 -9.45 12.19
N LEU A 676 25.11 -10.05 13.04
CA LEU A 676 23.68 -9.77 13.12
C LEU A 676 23.41 -8.33 13.56
N THR A 677 22.65 -7.61 12.73
CA THR A 677 22.28 -6.20 12.99
C THR A 677 20.84 -6.04 13.45
N ARG A 678 19.96 -6.99 13.09
CA ARG A 678 18.54 -6.99 13.46
C ARG A 678 18.08 -8.40 13.83
N LEU A 679 17.50 -8.55 15.00
CA LEU A 679 16.89 -9.78 15.48
C LEU A 679 15.42 -9.53 15.79
N VAL A 680 14.56 -10.40 15.26
CA VAL A 680 13.11 -10.41 15.54
C VAL A 680 12.76 -11.80 16.07
N LEU A 681 12.31 -11.87 17.31
CA LEU A 681 11.92 -13.09 18.02
C LEU A 681 10.40 -13.17 18.08
N GLY A 682 9.80 -13.94 17.18
CA GLY A 682 8.43 -14.45 17.31
C GLY A 682 8.31 -15.59 18.32
N ALA A 683 9.38 -16.37 18.46
CA ALA A 683 9.53 -17.42 19.45
C ALA A 683 9.43 -16.90 20.90
N PRO A 684 8.89 -17.71 21.84
CA PRO A 684 8.88 -17.41 23.26
C PRO A 684 10.30 -17.14 23.79
N ALA A 685 10.50 -15.99 24.43
CA ALA A 685 11.78 -15.62 25.01
C ALA A 685 11.59 -15.02 26.40
N SER A 686 12.40 -15.46 27.36
CA SER A 686 12.46 -14.85 28.69
C SER A 686 13.34 -13.60 28.70
N VAL A 687 13.25 -12.82 29.77
CA VAL A 687 14.14 -11.65 30.00
C VAL A 687 15.61 -12.09 30.06
N ASP A 688 15.91 -13.22 30.69
CA ASP A 688 17.27 -13.77 30.75
C ASP A 688 17.79 -14.17 29.37
N THR A 689 16.94 -14.77 28.54
CA THR A 689 17.26 -15.05 27.14
C THR A 689 17.57 -13.76 26.39
N MET A 690 16.75 -12.71 26.55
CA MET A 690 17.03 -11.42 25.93
C MET A 690 18.37 -10.84 26.38
N LEU A 691 18.66 -10.83 27.69
CA LEU A 691 19.92 -10.31 28.23
C LEU A 691 21.13 -11.08 27.70
N GLY A 692 21.05 -12.41 27.67
CA GLY A 692 22.08 -13.26 27.08
C GLY A 692 22.31 -12.95 25.61
N LEU A 693 21.24 -12.69 24.84
CA LEU A 693 21.34 -12.31 23.43
C LEU A 693 21.98 -10.92 23.25
N VAL A 694 21.59 -9.94 24.08
CA VAL A 694 22.16 -8.58 24.04
C VAL A 694 23.66 -8.61 24.32
N GLN A 695 24.10 -9.41 25.30
CA GLN A 695 25.51 -9.56 25.65
C GLN A 695 26.30 -10.28 24.55
N LYS A 696 25.70 -11.28 23.91
CA LYS A 696 26.39 -12.12 22.92
C LYS A 696 26.47 -11.50 21.53
N LEU A 697 25.59 -10.56 21.18
CA LEU A 697 25.46 -10.01 19.83
C LEU A 697 25.93 -8.54 19.77
N PRO A 698 27.24 -8.27 19.69
CA PRO A 698 27.81 -6.92 19.84
C PRO A 698 27.47 -5.96 18.70
N ARG A 699 27.02 -6.46 17.55
CA ARG A 699 26.60 -5.65 16.39
C ARG A 699 25.09 -5.43 16.30
N LEU A 700 24.31 -5.95 17.24
CA LEU A 700 22.87 -5.86 17.21
C LEU A 700 22.43 -4.40 17.38
N VAL A 701 21.65 -3.88 16.42
CA VAL A 701 21.12 -2.50 16.41
C VAL A 701 19.64 -2.50 16.73
N ILE A 702 18.91 -3.53 16.30
CA ILE A 702 17.47 -3.66 16.50
C ILE A 702 17.18 -5.02 17.12
N LEU A 703 16.52 -5.02 18.27
CA LEU A 703 15.96 -6.21 18.91
C LEU A 703 14.44 -6.04 19.02
N SER A 704 13.70 -7.03 18.53
CA SER A 704 12.24 -7.06 18.61
C SER A 704 11.81 -8.40 19.17
N THR A 705 10.94 -8.40 20.17
CA THR A 705 10.32 -9.60 20.72
C THR A 705 8.81 -9.53 20.53
N TRP A 706 8.21 -10.62 20.07
CA TRP A 706 6.77 -10.77 19.89
C TRP A 706 6.16 -11.76 20.85
N ASN A 707 6.93 -12.53 21.61
CA ASN A 707 6.38 -13.43 22.60
C ASN A 707 7.28 -13.46 23.83
N LEU A 708 7.13 -12.47 24.71
CA LEU A 708 7.92 -12.37 25.93
C LEU A 708 7.30 -13.27 27.01
N LEU A 709 8.01 -14.31 27.46
CA LEU A 709 7.50 -15.25 28.45
C LEU A 709 7.43 -14.64 29.85
N PRO A 710 6.32 -14.81 30.60
CA PRO A 710 6.17 -14.36 31.97
C PRO A 710 6.96 -15.26 32.95
N ASP A 711 8.27 -15.33 32.79
CA ASP A 711 9.12 -15.98 33.79
C ASP A 711 9.16 -15.13 35.06
N GLU A 712 9.49 -15.75 36.19
CA GLU A 712 9.78 -15.04 37.44
C GLU A 712 10.85 -13.99 37.16
N ILE A 713 10.41 -12.75 36.98
CA ILE A 713 11.27 -11.57 37.11
C ILE A 713 11.96 -11.76 38.45
N ARG A 714 13.24 -12.17 38.43
CA ARG A 714 14.00 -12.35 39.66
C ARG A 714 13.81 -11.11 40.52
N ALA A 715 13.68 -11.29 41.84
CA ALA A 715 13.60 -10.18 42.80
C ALA A 715 14.77 -9.17 42.66
N GLU A 716 15.81 -9.52 41.89
CA GLU A 716 16.93 -8.70 41.44
C GLU A 716 16.59 -7.63 40.37
N ILE A 717 15.42 -7.66 39.72
CA ILE A 717 14.91 -6.56 38.88
C ILE A 717 14.12 -5.54 39.74
N ASN A 718 14.47 -5.39 41.01
CA ASN A 718 14.13 -4.18 41.73
C ASN A 718 14.99 -3.06 41.12
N THR A 719 14.39 -2.25 40.25
CA THR A 719 15.02 -1.00 39.82
C THR A 719 15.35 -0.21 41.08
N PRO A 720 16.64 0.05 41.39
CA PRO A 720 17.01 0.75 42.62
C PRO A 720 16.26 2.06 42.69
N GLY A 721 15.72 2.43 43.85
CA GLY A 721 14.96 3.65 44.03
C GLY A 721 15.76 4.89 43.57
N PRO A 722 15.10 5.99 43.18
CA PRO A 722 15.81 7.21 42.80
C PRO A 722 16.65 7.70 43.99
N GLY A 723 17.98 7.65 43.87
CA GLY A 723 18.93 8.01 44.92
C GLY A 723 19.54 6.83 45.69
N GLU A 724 19.18 5.59 45.39
CA GLU A 724 19.83 4.39 45.95
C GLU A 724 21.11 4.05 45.15
N GLU A 725 22.21 3.79 45.85
CA GLU A 725 23.54 3.47 45.29
C GLU A 725 23.70 1.98 44.95
N PRO A 726 22.98 1.47 43.94
CA PRO A 726 23.70 0.67 42.97
C PRO A 726 23.44 1.16 41.54
N THR A 727 24.49 1.70 40.92
CA THR A 727 24.52 1.91 39.46
C THR A 727 24.45 0.55 38.77
N LEU A 728 23.40 0.31 37.98
CA LEU A 728 23.30 -0.89 37.15
C LEU A 728 24.40 -0.86 36.10
N GLU A 729 25.14 -1.96 35.96
CA GLU A 729 26.20 -2.05 34.94
C GLU A 729 25.62 -1.96 33.53
N PRO A 730 26.15 -1.06 32.67
CA PRO A 730 25.69 -0.91 31.30
C PRO A 730 26.05 -2.15 30.47
N LEU A 731 25.10 -2.59 29.64
CA LEU A 731 25.31 -3.62 28.64
C LEU A 731 26.11 -3.04 27.48
N ASN A 732 27.21 -3.70 27.14
CA ASN A 732 28.03 -3.34 25.98
C ASN A 732 27.32 -3.79 24.69
N THR A 733 26.40 -2.97 24.21
CA THR A 733 25.59 -3.26 23.02
C THR A 733 25.44 -2.03 22.12
N ARG A 734 25.03 -2.26 20.87
CA ARG A 734 24.76 -1.20 19.87
C ARG A 734 23.27 -1.00 19.62
N ILE A 735 22.41 -1.59 20.45
CA ILE A 735 20.96 -1.55 20.27
C ILE A 735 20.48 -0.10 20.34
N ARG A 736 19.88 0.36 19.25
CA ARG A 736 19.25 1.69 19.14
C ARG A 736 17.73 1.59 19.13
N SER A 737 17.16 0.43 18.79
CA SER A 737 15.72 0.21 18.75
C SER A 737 15.37 -1.09 19.47
N LEU A 738 14.51 -0.99 20.47
CA LEU A 738 13.97 -2.12 21.21
C LEU A 738 12.44 -2.15 21.04
N VAL A 739 11.90 -3.29 20.65
CA VAL A 739 10.45 -3.52 20.52
C VAL A 739 10.07 -4.67 21.45
N LEU A 740 9.19 -4.39 22.41
CA LEU A 740 8.68 -5.33 23.40
C LEU A 740 7.19 -5.54 23.17
N ASN A 741 6.82 -6.64 22.53
CA ASN A 741 5.41 -7.00 22.31
C ASN A 741 5.01 -8.21 23.17
N ASP A 742 3.77 -8.19 23.65
CA ASP A 742 3.08 -9.24 24.41
C ASP A 742 1.66 -9.46 23.82
N PRO A 743 1.56 -10.18 22.70
CA PRO A 743 0.29 -10.41 22.00
C PRO A 743 -0.63 -11.34 22.78
N ALA A 744 -0.10 -12.26 23.59
CA ALA A 744 -0.88 -13.17 24.44
C ALA A 744 -1.52 -12.43 25.63
N HIS A 745 -1.08 -11.20 25.87
CA HIS A 745 -1.61 -10.32 26.90
C HIS A 745 -1.38 -10.81 28.33
N GLU A 746 -0.42 -11.71 28.52
CA GLU A 746 -0.14 -12.39 29.77
C GLU A 746 0.53 -11.49 30.82
N TRP A 747 1.18 -10.40 30.38
CA TRP A 747 1.84 -9.47 31.29
C TRP A 747 0.86 -8.43 31.81
N SER A 748 1.05 -7.95 33.05
CA SER A 748 0.46 -6.66 33.44
C SER A 748 1.28 -5.51 32.83
N LEU A 749 0.64 -4.37 32.55
CA LEU A 749 1.35 -3.15 32.10
C LEU A 749 2.49 -2.75 33.06
N GLU A 750 2.32 -3.06 34.36
CA GLU A 750 3.33 -2.82 35.39
C GLU A 750 4.57 -3.71 35.20
N ARG A 751 4.39 -5.02 35.01
CA ARG A 751 5.51 -5.95 34.79
C ARG A 751 6.27 -5.62 33.50
N LEU A 752 5.55 -5.32 32.42
CA LEU A 752 6.15 -4.91 31.15
C LEU A 752 6.91 -3.60 31.32
N GLY A 753 6.35 -2.67 32.10
CA GLY A 753 6.99 -1.45 32.53
C GLY A 753 8.30 -1.71 33.29
N SER A 754 8.34 -2.66 34.22
CA SER A 754 9.54 -3.01 34.98
C SER A 754 10.66 -3.55 34.09
N VAL A 755 10.35 -4.45 33.15
CA VAL A 755 11.34 -4.96 32.18
C VAL A 755 11.85 -3.85 31.27
N ALA A 756 10.94 -3.02 30.74
CA ALA A 756 11.31 -1.89 29.92
C ALA A 756 12.24 -0.93 30.66
N ARG A 757 11.92 -0.58 31.91
CA ARG A 757 12.75 0.28 32.78
C ARG A 757 14.12 -0.34 33.00
N TYR A 758 14.18 -1.62 33.35
CA TYR A 758 15.44 -2.33 33.58
C TYR A 758 16.36 -2.31 32.35
N LEU A 759 15.83 -2.66 31.17
CA LEU A 759 16.61 -2.68 29.93
C LEU A 759 17.05 -1.27 29.51
N VAL A 760 16.20 -0.28 29.67
CA VAL A 760 16.47 1.12 29.32
C VAL A 760 17.62 1.71 30.15
N LEU A 761 17.70 1.40 31.44
CA LEU A 761 18.84 1.84 32.28
C LEU A 761 20.15 1.21 31.82
N ARG A 762 20.11 -0.04 31.37
CA ARG A 762 21.29 -0.83 31.02
C ARG A 762 21.70 -0.73 29.55
N ILE A 763 20.95 -0.07 28.66
CA ILE A 763 21.30 0.06 27.24
C ILE A 763 21.55 1.55 26.91
N PRO A 764 22.79 2.05 27.07
CA PRO A 764 23.10 3.46 26.84
C PRO A 764 22.87 3.93 25.40
N THR A 765 22.92 3.02 24.43
CA THR A 765 22.76 3.34 23.01
C THR A 765 21.30 3.40 22.55
N LEU A 766 20.35 3.11 23.43
CA LEU A 766 18.94 3.02 23.07
C LEU A 766 18.39 4.41 22.67
N VAL A 767 17.70 4.48 21.53
CA VAL A 767 17.09 5.71 21.01
C VAL A 767 15.58 5.55 20.83
N ARG A 768 15.12 4.33 20.56
CA ARG A 768 13.70 4.02 20.32
C ARG A 768 13.27 2.84 21.17
N LEU A 769 12.21 3.02 21.93
CA LEU A 769 11.50 1.96 22.63
C LEU A 769 10.08 1.90 22.09
N ARG A 770 9.61 0.70 21.75
CA ARG A 770 8.26 0.45 21.25
C ARG A 770 7.63 -0.67 22.06
N SER A 771 6.32 -0.57 22.30
CA SER A 771 5.50 -1.65 22.82
C SER A 771 4.12 -1.60 22.18
N ASP A 772 3.56 -2.78 21.90
CA ASP A 772 2.21 -2.99 21.39
C ASP A 772 1.11 -2.54 22.37
N ARG A 773 1.41 -2.52 23.66
CA ARG A 773 0.50 -2.07 24.73
C ARG A 773 0.57 -0.57 25.00
N GLY A 774 1.25 0.17 24.11
CA GLY A 774 1.47 1.61 24.24
C GLY A 774 2.45 1.95 25.37
N LYS A 775 2.52 3.23 25.70
CA LYS A 775 3.45 3.76 26.70
C LYS A 775 3.10 3.26 28.10
N PRO A 776 4.01 2.53 28.80
CA PRO A 776 3.75 2.10 30.17
C PRO A 776 3.40 3.31 31.05
N PRO A 777 2.37 3.22 31.90
CA PRO A 777 2.09 4.25 32.90
C PRO A 777 3.37 4.56 33.69
N LEU A 778 3.58 5.84 34.00
CA LEU A 778 4.73 6.32 34.78
C LEU A 778 6.11 6.21 34.08
N PHE A 779 6.20 5.82 32.80
CA PHE A 779 7.49 5.78 32.10
C PHE A 779 8.15 7.17 31.97
N GLU A 780 7.37 8.24 31.78
CA GLU A 780 7.89 9.62 31.78
C GLU A 780 8.39 10.04 33.16
N ALA A 781 7.64 9.71 34.21
CA ALA A 781 8.02 9.98 35.59
C ALA A 781 9.31 9.21 35.95
N PHE A 782 9.44 7.97 35.49
CA PHE A 782 10.66 7.18 35.59
C PHE A 782 11.85 7.85 34.88
N VAL A 783 11.72 8.19 33.59
CA VAL A 783 12.81 8.87 32.87
C VAL A 783 13.22 10.17 33.58
N ALA A 784 12.25 10.97 34.05
CA ALA A 784 12.51 12.20 34.79
C ALA A 784 13.24 11.97 36.13
N ALA A 785 12.92 10.88 36.84
CA ALA A 785 13.55 10.53 38.11
C ALA A 785 14.99 10.03 37.93
N TYR A 786 15.29 9.27 36.88
CA TYR A 786 16.59 8.62 36.69
C TYR A 786 17.55 9.33 35.72
N ARG A 787 17.11 10.35 34.95
CA ARG A 787 17.95 11.05 33.96
C ARG A 787 19.24 11.66 34.52
N ARG A 788 19.26 12.06 35.80
CA ARG A 788 20.47 12.60 36.45
C ARG A 788 21.55 11.52 36.60
N GLN A 789 21.14 10.29 36.91
CA GLN A 789 22.03 9.15 37.09
C GLN A 789 22.35 8.46 35.76
N TYR A 790 21.42 8.51 34.81
CA TYR A 790 21.53 7.88 33.49
C TYR A 790 21.19 8.91 32.39
N PRO A 791 22.16 9.77 31.98
CA PRO A 791 21.90 10.86 31.03
C PRO A 791 21.42 10.41 29.65
N HIS A 792 21.70 9.16 29.25
CA HIS A 792 21.26 8.63 27.96
C HIS A 792 19.74 8.48 27.85
N LEU A 793 19.02 8.46 28.97
CA LEU A 793 17.56 8.37 29.00
C LEU A 793 16.88 9.53 28.26
N ASP A 794 17.51 10.71 28.22
CA ASP A 794 16.99 11.88 27.51
C ASP A 794 16.90 11.66 25.97
N ASN A 795 17.62 10.68 25.44
CA ASN A 795 17.62 10.36 24.01
C ASN A 795 16.58 9.31 23.61
N ILE A 796 15.86 8.72 24.58
CA ILE A 796 14.93 7.61 24.33
C ILE A 796 13.56 8.15 23.93
N LYS A 797 13.15 7.86 22.70
CA LYS A 797 11.81 8.12 22.19
C LYS A 797 10.93 6.89 22.36
N PHE A 798 9.82 7.04 23.06
CA PHE A 798 8.76 6.04 23.06
C PHE A 798 7.89 6.23 21.81
N VAL A 799 7.74 5.20 20.98
CA VAL A 799 6.97 5.25 19.72
C VAL A 799 5.74 4.35 19.90
N ASN A 800 4.54 4.92 19.74
CA ASN A 800 3.30 4.14 19.69
C ASN A 800 3.03 3.69 18.24
N GLU A 801 2.36 2.55 18.05
CA GLU A 801 1.75 2.22 16.75
C GLU A 801 0.56 3.12 16.44
#